data_AF-A0A9P6CZF5-F1
#
_entry.id   AF-A0A9P6CZF5-F1
#
_cell.length_a   1.000
_cell.length_b   1.000
_cell.length_c   1.000
_cell.angle_alpha   90.00
_cell.angle_beta   90.00
_cell.angle_gamma   90.00
#
_symmetry.space_group_name_H-M   'P 1'
#
loop_
_entity.id
_entity.type
_entity.pdbx_description
1 polymer ?
#
loop_
_entity_poly.entity_id
_entity_poly.type
_entity_poly.pdbx_seq_one_letter_code
_entity_poly.pdbx_strand_id
1 'polypeptide(L)'
;MNEKSDSQVNLPLYDPLARRGTKSSHASRSTQNTHDSQRTQSSQQSKGSGLTRGDTQRTTSSRSTAPKPRPPLMGHELYPQDSTATLVGSAFERKINDTDSIRAKPDTTDRLAEMRRLMGKDNLDYYIVPSEDAHGSEYVAASDKRREFISGFTGSAGTAIITRNNAYMLTDSRYWIQAQDEMDHNWTLIKVGSQGQPQDWIEWLMDRVKSSRIGIDARMISHEKATLINSKINSGTIDSKLVYPPQNLVDLIWVEKPTKSLEMVYIQSVEFAGRDARYKLGKIKEWIRAQPPSVPSYSRSEPTPSQKHNATLVTSLACIAYTLNLRGSDIPYNPLFHAYLLVGLDNSYLFVESAKLHPDVIAYLNSIDVQQRPYLDLWPFLRRREWGEGKVLIAPQTSYAISLMLTHMRYTIAPSFIEEMMSVKNETEIEGLRRAYLRDGVSYVRFLAWLETKLQDGYDITEYEAGFRLTEFRRKNKHFMGLAYENISASGPNAALPHYSPRKATAAMISRDLPYLNDSGAQYYDGTCDTTRTVLLGGRPTPEMCEAYTRVLQGHIAIDTAIFPEGTSGRQLDVLARKALWKDGLNYMHGTGHGFGAFLSVHEGPHGFSSNVPLVPGHVITNEPGFYLEGKWGIRIESALVVKKVKTRGSFNGDVWLGFDRFTCVPIQTRMVKESMLTKEEKQWVKDHNQRCYDKLSPFLKDDKRALKWLKREAERGIGLAPAAGGISIDWD
;
A
#
# COMPACT_ATOMS: atom_id res chain seq x y z
N MET A 1 -1.86 42.23 44.96
CA MET A 1 -0.98 41.14 45.39
C MET A 1 -1.49 39.92 44.64
N ASN A 2 -0.95 39.54 43.48
CA ASN A 2 0.45 39.14 43.20
C ASN A 2 0.76 37.81 43.91
N GLU A 3 1.32 36.78 43.26
CA GLU A 3 2.13 36.78 42.02
C GLU A 3 1.62 35.85 40.90
N LYS A 4 2.44 35.70 39.84
CA LYS A 4 2.12 35.06 38.55
C LYS A 4 2.32 33.54 38.58
N SER A 5 1.62 32.85 37.69
CA SER A 5 1.90 31.48 37.28
C SER A 5 2.84 31.43 36.07
N ASP A 6 3.87 30.57 36.11
CA ASP A 6 4.52 30.03 34.91
C ASP A 6 5.12 28.65 35.24
N SER A 7 4.65 27.60 34.58
CA SER A 7 5.16 26.22 34.77
C SER A 7 5.04 25.40 33.48
N GLN A 8 6.02 25.56 32.59
CA GLN A 8 6.16 24.71 31.41
C GLN A 8 6.47 23.27 31.83
N VAL A 9 5.67 22.31 31.36
CA VAL A 9 5.92 20.87 31.58
C VAL A 9 6.92 20.38 30.53
N ASN A 10 8.19 20.27 30.92
CA ASN A 10 9.21 19.64 30.09
C ASN A 10 9.01 18.12 30.04
N LEU A 11 8.93 17.56 28.83
CA LEU A 11 9.06 16.12 28.60
C LEU A 11 10.56 15.74 28.54
N PRO A 12 10.97 14.58 29.06
CA PRO A 12 12.39 14.24 29.20
C PRO A 12 13.04 13.90 27.85
N LEU A 13 14.11 14.61 27.52
CA LEU A 13 15.04 14.23 26.44
C LEU A 13 15.94 13.07 26.89
N TYR A 14 16.31 12.21 25.93
CA TYR A 14 17.05 10.97 26.17
C TYR A 14 18.58 11.22 26.20
N ASP A 15 19.25 10.91 27.31
CA ASP A 15 20.68 11.19 27.52
C ASP A 15 21.57 9.94 27.25
N PRO A 16 22.46 9.97 26.23
CA PRO A 16 23.37 8.87 25.94
C PRO A 16 24.62 8.87 26.85
N LEU A 17 24.59 8.02 27.87
CA LEU A 17 25.62 7.84 28.91
C LEU A 17 27.09 7.95 28.45
N ALA A 18 27.87 8.71 29.21
CA ALA A 18 29.27 9.00 28.93
C ALA A 18 30.19 7.75 28.95
N ARG A 19 31.03 7.59 27.92
CA ARG A 19 32.15 6.63 27.93
C ARG A 19 33.36 7.23 28.65
N ARG A 20 33.85 6.54 29.68
CA ARG A 20 35.12 6.85 30.35
C ARG A 20 36.29 6.71 29.37
N GLY A 21 37.20 7.68 29.38
CA GLY A 21 38.37 7.67 28.50
C GLY A 21 39.48 6.72 28.95
N THR A 22 40.16 6.10 27.98
CA THR A 22 41.46 5.45 28.14
C THR A 22 42.48 6.10 27.19
N LYS A 23 43.73 6.17 27.63
CA LYS A 23 44.81 6.86 26.90
C LYS A 23 45.35 5.97 25.77
N SER A 24 45.64 6.54 24.61
CA SER A 24 46.62 6.00 23.66
C SER A 24 47.53 7.14 23.17
N SER A 25 48.76 6.81 22.78
CA SER A 25 49.89 7.74 22.68
C SER A 25 50.18 8.25 21.27
N HIS A 26 50.90 9.36 21.19
CA HIS A 26 51.47 9.85 19.92
C HIS A 26 52.36 8.81 19.23
N ALA A 27 52.26 8.74 17.90
CA ALA A 27 53.30 8.22 17.02
C ALA A 27 53.22 8.95 15.67
N SER A 28 53.86 10.12 15.58
CA SER A 28 54.02 10.85 14.32
C SER A 28 55.14 10.25 13.48
N ARG A 29 54.89 10.07 12.17
CA ARG A 29 55.94 9.96 11.14
C ARG A 29 55.43 10.53 9.81
N SER A 30 56.34 11.13 9.05
CA SER A 30 56.05 11.97 7.90
C SER A 30 57.04 11.75 6.76
N THR A 31 56.57 11.87 5.51
CA THR A 31 57.39 11.95 4.25
C THR A 31 58.25 10.69 3.96
N GLN A 32 58.77 10.40 2.75
CA GLN A 32 58.84 11.05 1.41
C GLN A 32 58.33 10.03 0.35
N ASN A 33 57.76 10.32 -0.84
CA ASN A 33 58.00 11.26 -1.97
C ASN A 33 58.82 10.63 -3.14
N THR A 34 58.55 11.03 -4.40
CA THR A 34 59.10 10.54 -5.71
C THR A 34 58.59 9.15 -6.19
N HIS A 35 58.36 8.85 -7.48
CA HIS A 35 59.01 9.33 -8.73
C HIS A 35 58.07 9.57 -9.94
N ASP A 36 58.59 10.26 -10.97
CA ASP A 36 57.95 10.71 -12.23
C ASP A 36 58.13 9.80 -13.46
N SER A 37 57.17 9.82 -14.41
CA SER A 37 57.32 9.70 -15.90
C SER A 37 55.92 9.76 -16.57
N GLN A 38 55.57 10.60 -17.56
CA GLN A 38 56.09 10.83 -18.94
C GLN A 38 56.04 9.55 -19.82
N ARG A 39 55.41 9.43 -21.01
CA ARG A 39 54.73 10.31 -22.03
C ARG A 39 53.61 9.48 -22.77
N THR A 40 52.94 9.76 -23.93
CA THR A 40 53.09 10.73 -25.06
C THR A 40 51.76 10.94 -25.86
N GLN A 41 51.80 11.85 -26.84
CA GLN A 41 51.07 11.99 -28.15
C GLN A 41 50.56 10.68 -28.85
N SER A 42 49.72 10.63 -29.92
CA SER A 42 48.73 11.50 -30.66
C SER A 42 48.17 10.66 -31.88
N SER A 43 47.29 11.01 -32.85
CA SER A 43 46.25 12.04 -33.18
C SER A 43 45.48 11.59 -34.48
N GLN A 44 44.81 12.50 -35.24
CA GLN A 44 44.13 12.32 -36.57
C GLN A 44 42.76 11.58 -36.57
N GLN A 45 41.64 11.98 -37.22
CA GLN A 45 41.26 12.43 -38.61
C GLN A 45 40.89 11.26 -39.57
N SER A 46 39.88 11.29 -40.48
CA SER A 46 38.76 12.25 -40.75
C SER A 46 37.70 11.77 -41.81
N LYS A 47 36.52 12.43 -41.86
CA LYS A 47 35.65 12.79 -43.05
C LYS A 47 34.86 11.75 -43.90
N GLY A 48 33.61 12.14 -44.25
CA GLY A 48 32.94 11.96 -45.58
C GLY A 48 31.64 11.11 -45.64
N SER A 49 30.71 11.20 -46.61
CA SER A 49 29.99 12.34 -47.26
C SER A 49 29.01 11.90 -48.39
N GLY A 50 27.80 12.50 -48.52
CA GLY A 50 26.81 12.33 -49.63
C GLY A 50 25.36 12.04 -49.13
N LEU A 51 24.21 12.53 -49.65
CA LEU A 51 23.71 13.06 -50.96
C LEU A 51 23.63 11.99 -52.07
N THR A 52 22.55 11.80 -52.87
CA THR A 52 21.30 12.52 -53.26
C THR A 52 20.11 11.50 -53.40
N ARG A 53 18.78 11.75 -53.51
CA ARG A 53 17.81 12.75 -54.05
C ARG A 53 17.21 12.41 -55.45
N GLY A 54 15.87 12.32 -55.54
CA GLY A 54 15.00 12.12 -56.74
C GLY A 54 13.73 11.32 -56.35
N ASP A 55 12.46 11.66 -56.62
CA ASP A 55 11.71 12.16 -57.81
C ASP A 55 11.51 11.10 -58.92
N THR A 56 10.32 10.88 -59.56
CA THR A 56 9.03 11.63 -59.56
C THR A 56 7.80 10.80 -60.09
N GLN A 57 6.57 11.33 -59.84
CA GLN A 57 5.35 11.35 -60.72
C GLN A 57 4.41 10.13 -61.01
N ARG A 58 3.09 10.39 -60.81
CA ARG A 58 1.88 10.14 -61.67
C ARG A 58 1.49 8.68 -62.06
N THR A 59 0.25 8.29 -62.43
CA THR A 59 -1.16 8.84 -62.39
C THR A 59 -2.13 7.65 -62.63
N THR A 60 -3.40 7.66 -62.18
CA THR A 60 -4.61 8.07 -62.95
C THR A 60 -5.91 7.80 -62.16
N SER A 61 -7.09 8.18 -62.69
CA SER A 61 -8.39 8.29 -61.99
C SER A 61 -9.50 7.36 -62.49
N SER A 62 -10.55 7.14 -61.68
CA SER A 62 -11.93 6.91 -62.16
C SER A 62 -12.99 7.54 -61.21
N ARG A 63 -14.26 7.61 -61.63
CA ARG A 63 -15.40 8.26 -60.93
C ARG A 63 -16.68 7.42 -61.02
N SER A 64 -17.56 7.51 -60.01
CA SER A 64 -19.04 7.46 -60.16
C SER A 64 -19.74 7.89 -58.84
N THR A 65 -20.28 9.12 -58.77
CA THR A 65 -21.72 9.47 -58.77
C THR A 65 -22.55 9.14 -57.52
N ALA A 66 -23.34 10.12 -57.03
CA ALA A 66 -24.30 9.99 -55.93
C ALA A 66 -25.58 10.83 -56.21
N PRO A 67 -26.73 10.51 -55.58
CA PRO A 67 -27.91 11.38 -55.55
C PRO A 67 -28.19 12.01 -54.16
N LYS A 68 -28.91 13.14 -54.13
CA LYS A 68 -29.35 13.87 -52.91
C LYS A 68 -30.83 13.55 -52.55
N PRO A 69 -31.25 13.86 -51.31
CA PRO A 69 -32.50 14.61 -51.11
C PRO A 69 -32.37 15.84 -50.19
N ARG A 70 -33.51 16.35 -49.67
CA ARG A 70 -33.77 17.72 -49.18
C ARG A 70 -33.52 17.97 -47.67
N PRO A 71 -33.50 19.24 -47.19
CA PRO A 71 -33.19 19.63 -45.80
C PRO A 71 -34.49 19.95 -44.99
N PRO A 72 -34.46 20.61 -43.80
CA PRO A 72 -34.35 19.93 -42.51
C PRO A 72 -35.48 20.28 -41.51
N LEU A 73 -35.53 19.57 -40.37
CA LEU A 73 -36.30 19.95 -39.17
C LEU A 73 -35.42 19.77 -37.91
N MET A 74 -35.72 20.54 -36.87
CA MET A 74 -34.85 20.69 -35.68
C MET A 74 -34.76 19.44 -34.79
N GLY A 75 -33.58 19.23 -34.20
CA GLY A 75 -33.32 18.24 -33.15
C GLY A 75 -32.12 18.67 -32.30
N HIS A 76 -32.27 18.56 -30.98
CA HIS A 76 -31.43 19.12 -29.91
C HIS A 76 -29.90 18.99 -30.03
N GLU A 77 -29.23 19.93 -29.35
CA GLU A 77 -27.77 20.04 -29.22
C GLU A 77 -27.12 18.76 -28.64
N LEU A 78 -26.02 18.34 -29.28
CA LEU A 78 -25.10 17.33 -28.74
C LEU A 78 -23.79 18.02 -28.33
N TYR A 79 -23.35 17.78 -27.09
CA TYR A 79 -22.04 18.22 -26.63
C TYR A 79 -20.91 17.45 -27.35
N PRO A 80 -19.72 18.05 -27.55
CA PRO A 80 -18.63 17.41 -28.30
C PRO A 80 -18.10 16.14 -27.63
N GLN A 81 -17.67 15.17 -28.45
CA GLN A 81 -16.87 14.03 -27.98
C GLN A 81 -15.37 14.36 -28.10
N ASP A 82 -14.68 14.55 -26.98
CA ASP A 82 -13.21 14.56 -26.96
C ASP A 82 -12.67 13.13 -27.03
N SER A 83 -11.93 12.82 -28.10
CA SER A 83 -11.43 11.49 -28.40
C SER A 83 -10.02 11.24 -27.84
N THR A 84 -9.92 10.77 -26.59
CA THR A 84 -8.66 10.33 -25.97
C THR A 84 -8.64 8.84 -25.59
N ALA A 85 -9.75 8.12 -25.78
CA ALA A 85 -9.95 6.75 -25.31
C ALA A 85 -9.50 5.67 -26.33
N THR A 86 -8.20 5.54 -26.62
CA THR A 86 -7.68 4.47 -27.52
C THR A 86 -6.36 3.80 -27.12
N LEU A 87 -5.56 4.36 -26.19
CA LEU A 87 -4.30 3.73 -25.75
C LEU A 87 -4.38 3.09 -24.36
N VAL A 88 -4.91 3.81 -23.37
CA VAL A 88 -4.93 3.37 -21.96
C VAL A 88 -5.61 2.00 -21.78
N GLY A 89 -6.78 1.77 -22.41
CA GLY A 89 -7.52 0.50 -22.29
C GLY A 89 -6.72 -0.73 -22.72
N SER A 90 -6.00 -0.63 -23.85
CA SER A 90 -5.26 -1.75 -24.48
C SER A 90 -4.03 -2.25 -23.70
N ALA A 91 -3.58 -1.50 -22.70
CA ALA A 91 -2.57 -1.95 -21.74
C ALA A 91 -3.21 -2.72 -20.57
N PHE A 92 -4.38 -2.29 -20.10
CA PHE A 92 -5.11 -2.93 -18.99
C PHE A 92 -5.76 -4.25 -19.40
N GLU A 93 -6.29 -4.38 -20.63
CA GLU A 93 -6.89 -5.62 -21.12
C GLU A 93 -5.94 -6.83 -21.06
N ARG A 94 -4.63 -6.61 -21.29
CA ARG A 94 -3.61 -7.66 -21.25
C ARG A 94 -3.29 -8.19 -19.85
N LYS A 95 -3.73 -7.51 -18.77
CA LYS A 95 -3.52 -7.98 -17.38
C LYS A 95 -4.63 -8.92 -16.87
N ILE A 96 -5.53 -9.42 -17.74
CA ILE A 96 -6.61 -10.36 -17.37
C ILE A 96 -6.69 -11.59 -18.29
N ASN A 97 -5.55 -11.98 -18.89
CA ASN A 97 -5.42 -13.30 -19.55
C ASN A 97 -5.16 -14.39 -18.50
N ASP A 98 -6.22 -14.80 -17.78
CA ASP A 98 -6.17 -15.86 -16.76
C ASP A 98 -6.00 -17.26 -17.35
N THR A 99 -4.77 -17.56 -17.79
CA THR A 99 -4.23 -18.92 -17.93
C THR A 99 -3.65 -19.38 -16.59
N ASP A 100 -4.49 -19.41 -15.55
CA ASP A 100 -4.16 -19.91 -14.22
C ASP A 100 -4.08 -21.45 -14.25
N SER A 101 -2.89 -21.97 -14.55
CA SER A 101 -2.57 -23.39 -14.46
C SER A 101 -2.41 -23.79 -12.99
N ILE A 102 -2.85 -25.01 -12.61
CA ILE A 102 -2.59 -25.58 -11.29
C ILE A 102 -1.09 -25.52 -10.98
N ARG A 103 -0.67 -24.57 -10.12
CA ARG A 103 0.71 -24.50 -9.64
C ARG A 103 0.95 -25.68 -8.71
N ALA A 104 1.68 -26.69 -9.17
CA ALA A 104 2.28 -27.67 -8.28
C ALA A 104 3.17 -26.95 -7.25
N LYS A 105 3.27 -27.48 -6.01
CA LYS A 105 4.26 -27.00 -5.02
C LYS A 105 5.65 -27.00 -5.70
N PRO A 106 6.35 -25.87 -5.76
CA PRO A 106 7.61 -25.79 -6.51
C PRO A 106 8.71 -26.52 -5.75
N ASP A 107 9.44 -27.42 -6.41
CA ASP A 107 10.69 -27.92 -5.86
C ASP A 107 11.74 -26.80 -5.86
N THR A 108 12.21 -26.46 -4.67
CA THR A 108 13.21 -25.40 -4.43
C THR A 108 14.61 -25.95 -4.16
N THR A 109 14.81 -27.28 -4.20
CA THR A 109 16.06 -27.97 -3.84
C THR A 109 17.26 -27.43 -4.62
N ASP A 110 17.18 -27.39 -5.95
CA ASP A 110 18.26 -26.87 -6.80
C ASP A 110 18.48 -25.36 -6.61
N ARG A 111 17.41 -24.59 -6.39
CA ARG A 111 17.48 -23.14 -6.14
C ARG A 111 18.24 -22.86 -4.84
N LEU A 112 17.95 -23.65 -3.80
CA LEU A 112 18.64 -23.57 -2.50
C LEU A 112 20.09 -24.08 -2.58
N ALA A 113 20.36 -25.13 -3.37
CA ALA A 113 21.71 -25.63 -3.59
C ALA A 113 22.61 -24.57 -4.25
N GLU A 114 22.13 -23.91 -5.32
CA GLU A 114 22.89 -22.85 -5.99
C GLU A 114 22.99 -21.58 -5.12
N MET A 115 21.94 -21.19 -4.39
CA MET A 115 22.03 -20.10 -3.40
C MET A 115 23.13 -20.37 -2.36
N ARG A 116 23.22 -21.59 -1.82
CA ARG A 116 24.28 -21.99 -0.87
C ARG A 116 25.66 -21.97 -1.52
N ARG A 117 25.78 -22.36 -2.80
CA ARG A 117 27.03 -22.25 -3.58
C ARG A 117 27.46 -20.79 -3.76
N LEU A 118 26.53 -19.86 -3.99
CA LEU A 118 26.80 -18.43 -4.06
C LEU A 118 27.19 -17.85 -2.69
N MET A 119 26.45 -18.20 -1.63
CA MET A 119 26.76 -17.83 -0.24
C MET A 119 28.18 -18.26 0.16
N GLY A 120 28.64 -19.43 -0.29
CA GLY A 120 30.00 -19.92 -0.04
C GLY A 120 31.10 -18.98 -0.56
N LYS A 121 30.90 -18.32 -1.72
CA LYS A 121 31.89 -17.40 -2.31
C LYS A 121 32.15 -16.19 -1.41
N ASP A 122 31.09 -15.61 -0.87
CA ASP A 122 31.13 -14.48 0.06
C ASP A 122 31.29 -14.92 1.53
N ASN A 123 31.52 -16.22 1.80
CA ASN A 123 31.58 -16.82 3.13
C ASN A 123 30.39 -16.39 4.01
N LEU A 124 29.15 -16.57 3.53
CA LEU A 124 27.93 -16.19 4.24
C LEU A 124 27.35 -17.39 5.00
N ASP A 125 26.92 -17.15 6.24
CA ASP A 125 26.25 -18.13 7.09
C ASP A 125 24.73 -18.08 6.93
N TYR A 126 24.22 -16.86 6.72
CA TYR A 126 22.83 -16.51 6.49
C TYR A 126 22.73 -15.64 5.23
N TYR A 127 21.67 -15.81 4.43
CA TYR A 127 21.26 -14.85 3.41
C TYR A 127 19.77 -14.53 3.58
N ILE A 128 19.45 -13.24 3.65
CA ILE A 128 18.10 -12.73 3.93
C ILE A 128 17.46 -12.24 2.62
N VAL A 129 16.27 -12.75 2.34
CA VAL A 129 15.42 -12.36 1.21
C VAL A 129 14.10 -11.80 1.78
N PRO A 130 14.01 -10.48 2.01
CA PRO A 130 12.76 -9.83 2.43
C PRO A 130 11.74 -9.80 1.28
N SER A 131 10.54 -9.28 1.53
CA SER A 131 9.52 -9.10 0.50
C SER A 131 9.68 -7.77 -0.25
N GLU A 132 10.22 -6.76 0.45
CA GLU A 132 10.35 -5.38 -0.03
C GLU A 132 11.33 -5.21 -1.20
N ASP A 133 11.05 -4.22 -2.05
CA ASP A 133 11.90 -3.80 -3.18
C ASP A 133 12.90 -2.69 -2.80
N ALA A 134 13.49 -2.02 -3.81
CA ALA A 134 14.45 -0.93 -3.64
C ALA A 134 13.85 0.41 -3.12
N HIS A 135 12.52 0.43 -2.93
CA HIS A 135 11.70 1.58 -2.54
C HIS A 135 10.94 1.35 -1.22
N GLY A 136 10.92 0.11 -0.72
CA GLY A 136 10.17 -0.29 0.47
C GLY A 136 8.69 -0.65 0.19
N SER A 137 8.34 -0.96 -1.06
CA SER A 137 6.96 -1.29 -1.46
C SER A 137 6.48 -2.59 -0.79
N GLU A 138 5.24 -2.62 -0.29
CA GLU A 138 4.60 -3.85 0.23
C GLU A 138 4.26 -4.80 -0.92
N TYR A 139 3.49 -4.31 -1.90
CA TYR A 139 3.30 -4.99 -3.18
C TYR A 139 4.47 -4.66 -4.08
N VAL A 140 5.14 -5.68 -4.61
CA VAL A 140 6.30 -5.53 -5.51
C VAL A 140 5.99 -5.99 -6.93
N ALA A 141 6.67 -5.42 -7.91
CA ALA A 141 6.59 -5.85 -9.30
C ALA A 141 7.09 -7.30 -9.47
N ALA A 142 6.64 -7.99 -10.53
CA ALA A 142 7.03 -9.37 -10.82
C ALA A 142 8.56 -9.55 -10.93
N SER A 143 9.29 -8.53 -11.38
CA SER A 143 10.76 -8.48 -11.43
C SER A 143 11.45 -8.49 -10.07
N ASP A 144 10.73 -8.23 -8.99
CA ASP A 144 11.28 -8.03 -7.65
C ASP A 144 10.67 -8.98 -6.60
N LYS A 145 9.74 -9.87 -7.02
CA LYS A 145 9.18 -11.03 -6.29
C LYS A 145 10.20 -12.14 -5.94
N ARG A 146 11.40 -11.77 -5.49
CA ARG A 146 12.53 -12.68 -5.17
C ARG A 146 12.18 -13.74 -4.13
N ARG A 147 11.40 -13.36 -3.12
CA ARG A 147 10.91 -14.27 -2.08
C ARG A 147 9.99 -15.37 -2.65
N GLU A 148 9.01 -15.00 -3.49
CA GLU A 148 8.14 -15.96 -4.19
C GLU A 148 8.96 -16.91 -5.10
N PHE A 149 9.94 -16.37 -5.84
CA PHE A 149 10.81 -17.21 -6.66
C PHE A 149 11.62 -18.22 -5.83
N ILE A 150 12.21 -17.83 -4.70
CA ILE A 150 13.11 -18.72 -3.95
C ILE A 150 12.37 -19.74 -3.09
N SER A 151 11.16 -19.44 -2.59
CA SER A 151 10.43 -20.31 -1.65
C SER A 151 9.03 -20.76 -2.10
N GLY A 152 8.51 -20.29 -3.23
CA GLY A 152 7.15 -20.59 -3.71
C GLY A 152 6.01 -19.82 -3.05
N PHE A 153 6.20 -19.30 -1.83
CA PHE A 153 5.19 -18.58 -1.06
C PHE A 153 4.87 -17.19 -1.66
N THR A 154 3.59 -16.90 -1.90
CA THR A 154 3.11 -15.78 -2.73
C THR A 154 2.52 -14.57 -1.98
N GLY A 155 2.16 -14.69 -0.69
CA GLY A 155 1.48 -13.63 0.09
C GLY A 155 2.25 -12.29 0.20
N SER A 156 1.60 -11.17 0.59
CA SER A 156 2.27 -9.85 0.56
C SER A 156 3.47 -9.75 1.51
N ALA A 157 3.35 -10.28 2.74
CA ALA A 157 4.36 -10.14 3.79
C ALA A 157 5.12 -11.43 4.09
N GLY A 158 6.43 -11.31 4.32
CA GLY A 158 7.29 -12.37 4.83
C GLY A 158 8.77 -12.10 4.61
N THR A 159 9.62 -12.89 5.25
CA THR A 159 11.08 -12.88 5.05
C THR A 159 11.57 -14.31 4.94
N ALA A 160 12.23 -14.63 3.83
CA ALA A 160 12.99 -15.87 3.69
C ALA A 160 14.40 -15.69 4.26
N ILE A 161 14.86 -16.63 5.09
CA ILE A 161 16.24 -16.69 5.59
C ILE A 161 16.83 -18.05 5.24
N ILE A 162 17.81 -18.04 4.36
CA ILE A 162 18.55 -19.23 3.92
C ILE A 162 19.82 -19.33 4.77
N THR A 163 20.15 -20.53 5.25
CA THR A 163 21.44 -20.80 5.88
C THR A 163 22.24 -21.79 5.02
N ARG A 164 23.50 -22.03 5.39
CA ARG A 164 24.35 -23.05 4.75
C ARG A 164 23.65 -24.42 4.59
N ASN A 165 22.76 -24.78 5.52
CA ASN A 165 22.13 -26.12 5.58
C ASN A 165 20.59 -26.10 5.54
N ASN A 166 19.93 -25.04 6.03
CA ASN A 166 18.46 -24.98 6.21
C ASN A 166 17.84 -23.80 5.43
N ALA A 167 16.51 -23.72 5.39
CA ALA A 167 15.79 -22.56 4.89
C ALA A 167 14.55 -22.29 5.76
N TYR A 168 14.28 -21.01 6.05
CA TYR A 168 13.22 -20.57 6.96
C TYR A 168 12.36 -19.50 6.31
N MET A 169 11.03 -19.59 6.47
CA MET A 169 10.10 -18.53 6.10
C MET A 169 9.50 -17.94 7.37
N LEU A 170 9.56 -16.62 7.51
CA LEU A 170 9.03 -15.89 8.66
C LEU A 170 7.90 -14.98 8.17
N THR A 171 6.66 -15.26 8.59
CA THR A 171 5.48 -14.45 8.22
C THR A 171 4.43 -14.43 9.32
N ASP A 172 3.53 -13.45 9.25
CA ASP A 172 2.52 -13.15 10.26
C ASP A 172 1.23 -13.98 10.09
N SER A 173 0.32 -13.83 11.04
CA SER A 173 -0.92 -14.63 11.16
C SER A 173 -1.81 -14.67 9.94
N ARG A 174 -1.75 -13.66 9.04
CA ARG A 174 -2.53 -13.62 7.81
C ARG A 174 -2.14 -14.73 6.82
N TYR A 175 -0.93 -15.26 6.95
CA TYR A 175 -0.27 -16.07 5.92
C TYR A 175 0.24 -17.45 6.39
N TRP A 176 0.06 -17.83 7.66
CA TRP A 176 0.62 -19.10 8.17
C TRP A 176 0.12 -20.35 7.43
N ILE A 177 -1.18 -20.43 7.13
CA ILE A 177 -1.76 -21.59 6.42
C ILE A 177 -1.28 -21.60 4.96
N GLN A 178 -1.43 -20.47 4.25
CA GLN A 178 -0.90 -20.30 2.90
C GLN A 178 0.60 -20.66 2.78
N ALA A 179 1.44 -20.30 3.75
CA ALA A 179 2.86 -20.65 3.72
C ALA A 179 3.10 -22.16 3.88
N GLN A 180 2.29 -22.89 4.66
CA GLN A 180 2.36 -24.36 4.74
C GLN A 180 1.86 -25.01 3.44
N ASP A 181 0.88 -24.41 2.77
CA ASP A 181 0.30 -24.92 1.53
C ASP A 181 1.14 -24.61 0.28
N GLU A 182 1.83 -23.47 0.21
CA GLU A 182 2.60 -23.09 -0.98
C GLU A 182 4.07 -23.53 -0.97
N MET A 183 4.69 -23.73 0.19
CA MET A 183 6.10 -24.14 0.27
C MET A 183 6.30 -25.66 0.14
N ASP A 184 7.51 -26.07 -0.26
CA ASP A 184 7.95 -27.46 -0.27
C ASP A 184 8.53 -27.91 1.09
N HIS A 185 9.10 -29.12 1.12
CA HIS A 185 9.70 -29.74 2.29
C HIS A 185 11.06 -29.13 2.72
N ASN A 186 11.67 -28.24 1.93
CA ASN A 186 12.94 -27.60 2.27
C ASN A 186 12.78 -26.43 3.25
N TRP A 187 11.56 -25.88 3.41
CA TRP A 187 11.30 -24.66 4.19
C TRP A 187 10.63 -24.94 5.53
N THR A 188 11.17 -24.35 6.59
CA THR A 188 10.53 -24.31 7.91
C THR A 188 9.78 -22.99 8.12
N LEU A 189 8.46 -23.03 8.36
CA LEU A 189 7.68 -21.85 8.73
C LEU A 189 7.93 -21.45 10.19
N ILE A 190 8.19 -20.16 10.42
CA ILE A 190 8.21 -19.51 11.74
C ILE A 190 7.00 -18.58 11.83
N LYS A 191 6.14 -18.81 12.83
CA LYS A 191 4.88 -18.09 13.04
C LYS A 191 5.09 -16.82 13.88
N VAL A 192 5.69 -15.78 13.29
CA VAL A 192 6.07 -14.55 14.02
C VAL A 192 4.86 -13.78 14.55
N GLY A 193 5.04 -13.10 15.69
CA GLY A 193 4.00 -12.34 16.39
C GLY A 193 3.03 -13.17 17.25
N SER A 194 3.11 -14.50 17.21
CA SER A 194 2.31 -15.36 18.10
C SER A 194 2.96 -15.56 19.48
N GLN A 195 2.16 -15.91 20.50
CA GLN A 195 2.65 -16.12 21.86
C GLN A 195 3.74 -17.21 21.91
N GLY A 196 4.90 -16.89 22.49
CA GLY A 196 6.04 -17.81 22.55
C GLY A 196 6.84 -17.96 21.25
N GLN A 197 6.52 -17.17 20.22
CA GLN A 197 7.33 -17.02 19.00
C GLN A 197 7.95 -15.61 18.95
N PRO A 198 9.01 -15.39 18.15
CA PRO A 198 9.61 -14.07 17.96
C PRO A 198 8.59 -13.07 17.40
N GLN A 199 8.71 -11.80 17.77
CA GLN A 199 7.87 -10.72 17.26
C GLN A 199 8.13 -10.47 15.77
N ASP A 200 9.39 -10.51 15.34
CA ASP A 200 9.80 -10.33 13.95
C ASP A 200 10.99 -11.24 13.56
N TRP A 201 11.43 -11.11 12.30
CA TRP A 201 12.57 -11.87 11.79
C TRP A 201 13.93 -11.37 12.33
N ILE A 202 14.01 -10.13 12.82
CA ILE A 202 15.23 -9.56 13.39
C ILE A 202 15.49 -10.19 14.76
N GLU A 203 14.46 -10.33 15.60
CA GLU A 203 14.53 -11.07 16.86
C GLU A 203 14.94 -12.53 16.61
N TRP A 204 14.23 -13.26 15.75
CA TRP A 204 14.55 -14.65 15.42
C TRP A 204 16.01 -14.82 14.96
N LEU A 205 16.53 -13.89 14.16
CA LEU A 205 17.90 -13.91 13.69
C LEU A 205 18.90 -13.62 14.80
N MET A 206 18.65 -12.61 15.65
CA MET A 206 19.56 -12.18 16.71
C MET A 206 19.73 -13.23 17.82
N ASP A 207 18.70 -14.05 18.10
CA ASP A 207 18.81 -15.21 19.00
C ASP A 207 19.83 -16.27 18.52
N ARG A 208 20.10 -16.32 17.20
CA ARG A 208 20.72 -17.46 16.51
C ARG A 208 22.11 -17.15 15.95
N VAL A 209 22.40 -15.90 15.60
CA VAL A 209 23.70 -15.51 15.03
C VAL A 209 24.81 -15.51 16.07
N LYS A 210 25.88 -16.26 15.79
CA LYS A 210 27.09 -16.36 16.64
C LYS A 210 28.31 -16.36 15.72
N SER A 211 29.15 -15.35 15.85
CA SER A 211 30.30 -15.10 14.94
C SER A 211 29.96 -15.22 13.45
N SER A 212 28.78 -14.73 13.04
CA SER A 212 28.15 -15.05 11.76
C SER A 212 28.20 -13.92 10.73
N ARG A 213 28.46 -14.25 9.47
CA ARG A 213 28.39 -13.35 8.31
C ARG A 213 26.99 -13.43 7.69
N ILE A 214 26.27 -12.32 7.78
CA ILE A 214 24.83 -12.24 7.46
C ILE A 214 24.67 -11.43 6.17
N GLY A 215 24.39 -12.10 5.06
CA GLY A 215 24.21 -11.45 3.76
C GLY A 215 22.81 -10.87 3.58
N ILE A 216 22.74 -9.64 3.07
CA ILE A 216 21.49 -9.04 2.57
C ILE A 216 21.80 -8.02 1.48
N ASP A 217 20.93 -7.90 0.47
CA ASP A 217 21.03 -6.81 -0.49
C ASP A 217 20.66 -5.47 0.19
N ALA A 218 21.61 -4.54 0.28
CA ALA A 218 21.43 -3.25 0.95
C ALA A 218 20.30 -2.39 0.34
N ARG A 219 19.83 -2.70 -0.88
CA ARG A 219 18.69 -2.03 -1.50
C ARG A 219 17.35 -2.50 -0.94
N MET A 220 17.27 -3.74 -0.43
CA MET A 220 16.03 -4.39 0.01
C MET A 220 15.78 -4.24 1.54
N ILE A 221 16.60 -3.47 2.25
CA ILE A 221 16.47 -3.22 3.69
C ILE A 221 16.54 -1.72 3.99
N SER A 222 15.65 -1.23 4.85
CA SER A 222 15.61 0.18 5.25
C SER A 222 16.79 0.58 6.15
N HIS A 223 17.09 1.87 6.18
CA HIS A 223 18.11 2.45 7.05
C HIS A 223 17.87 2.10 8.52
N GLU A 224 16.62 2.20 8.97
CA GLU A 224 16.18 1.84 10.31
C GLU A 224 16.44 0.36 10.64
N LYS A 225 15.94 -0.59 9.84
CA LYS A 225 16.12 -2.04 10.06
C LYS A 225 17.61 -2.41 10.06
N ALA A 226 18.39 -1.90 9.09
CA ALA A 226 19.83 -2.15 9.02
C ALA A 226 20.58 -1.56 10.22
N THR A 227 20.25 -0.35 10.66
CA THR A 227 20.89 0.29 11.81
C THR A 227 20.55 -0.42 13.12
N LEU A 228 19.30 -0.87 13.30
CA LEU A 228 18.87 -1.68 14.43
C LEU A 228 19.67 -2.99 14.53
N ILE A 229 19.82 -3.73 13.43
CA ILE A 229 20.61 -4.97 13.40
C ILE A 229 22.08 -4.68 13.74
N ASN A 230 22.69 -3.67 13.12
CA ASN A 230 24.08 -3.30 13.43
C ASN A 230 24.26 -2.86 14.89
N SER A 231 23.29 -2.17 15.50
CA SER A 231 23.35 -1.82 16.93
C SER A 231 23.22 -3.05 17.85
N LYS A 232 22.31 -3.99 17.54
CA LYS A 232 22.18 -5.25 18.30
C LYS A 232 23.48 -6.05 18.25
N ILE A 233 24.03 -6.25 17.05
CA ILE A 233 25.34 -6.92 16.83
C ILE A 233 26.44 -6.23 17.66
N ASN A 234 26.65 -4.91 17.48
CA ASN A 234 27.72 -4.16 18.14
C ASN A 234 27.54 -3.98 19.67
N SER A 235 26.37 -4.32 20.21
CA SER A 235 26.09 -4.23 21.65
C SER A 235 26.46 -5.50 22.44
N GLY A 236 26.62 -6.64 21.75
CA GLY A 236 26.95 -7.92 22.36
C GLY A 236 28.43 -8.29 22.22
N THR A 237 28.80 -9.46 22.77
CA THR A 237 30.10 -10.12 22.58
C THR A 237 30.17 -10.92 21.27
N ILE A 238 29.34 -10.58 20.27
CA ILE A 238 29.07 -11.40 19.10
C ILE A 238 29.86 -10.86 17.89
N ASP A 239 30.86 -11.60 17.40
CA ASP A 239 31.64 -11.28 16.19
C ASP A 239 30.86 -11.53 14.88
N SER A 240 29.59 -11.15 14.86
CA SER A 240 28.72 -11.19 13.68
C SER A 240 28.83 -9.90 12.88
N LYS A 241 28.44 -9.92 11.60
CA LYS A 241 28.28 -8.70 10.81
C LYS A 241 27.32 -8.85 9.65
N LEU A 242 26.62 -7.77 9.34
CA LEU A 242 25.96 -7.62 8.04
C LEU A 242 27.00 -7.49 6.93
N VAL A 243 26.73 -8.19 5.82
CA VAL A 243 27.50 -8.17 4.58
C VAL A 243 26.53 -7.81 3.47
N TYR A 244 26.95 -6.93 2.56
CA TYR A 244 26.10 -6.44 1.48
C TYR A 244 26.70 -6.83 0.12
N PRO A 245 26.31 -7.97 -0.47
CA PRO A 245 26.78 -8.37 -1.79
C PRO A 245 26.44 -7.31 -2.86
N PRO A 246 27.32 -7.07 -3.85
CA PRO A 246 27.12 -6.04 -4.87
C PRO A 246 26.00 -6.39 -5.88
N GLN A 247 25.60 -7.66 -5.93
CA GLN A 247 24.48 -8.18 -6.72
C GLN A 247 23.57 -8.98 -5.79
N ASN A 248 22.27 -9.02 -6.08
CA ASN A 248 21.34 -9.85 -5.31
C ASN A 248 21.57 -11.32 -5.67
N LEU A 249 21.82 -12.20 -4.70
CA LEU A 249 22.18 -13.58 -4.99
C LEU A 249 21.00 -14.36 -5.63
N VAL A 250 19.75 -13.96 -5.34
CA VAL A 250 18.56 -14.54 -6.01
C VAL A 250 18.52 -14.14 -7.48
N ASP A 251 18.88 -12.90 -7.82
CA ASP A 251 18.89 -12.42 -9.21
C ASP A 251 19.97 -13.10 -10.07
N LEU A 252 21.00 -13.70 -9.45
CA LEU A 252 22.04 -14.48 -10.14
C LEU A 252 21.60 -15.90 -10.50
N ILE A 253 20.49 -16.39 -9.94
CA ILE A 253 19.99 -17.77 -10.16
C ILE A 253 18.61 -17.80 -10.84
N TRP A 254 17.93 -16.65 -10.90
CA TRP A 254 16.62 -16.50 -11.52
C TRP A 254 16.76 -16.34 -13.03
N VAL A 255 16.98 -17.44 -13.74
CA VAL A 255 17.19 -17.47 -15.20
C VAL A 255 16.03 -16.81 -15.95
N GLU A 256 14.79 -17.18 -15.61
CA GLU A 256 13.56 -16.62 -16.21
C GLU A 256 13.03 -15.43 -15.41
N LYS A 257 13.90 -14.50 -15.03
CA LYS A 257 13.52 -13.30 -14.27
C LYS A 257 12.61 -12.37 -15.10
N PRO A 258 11.40 -12.03 -14.62
CA PRO A 258 10.51 -11.11 -15.34
C PRO A 258 11.16 -9.74 -15.56
N THR A 259 11.03 -9.22 -16.79
CA THR A 259 11.46 -7.87 -17.15
C THR A 259 10.68 -6.81 -16.37
N LYS A 260 11.31 -5.68 -16.05
CA LYS A 260 10.58 -4.53 -15.49
C LYS A 260 9.56 -4.00 -16.49
N SER A 261 8.42 -3.54 -15.97
CA SER A 261 7.39 -2.84 -16.73
C SER A 261 8.00 -1.65 -17.51
N LEU A 262 7.65 -1.52 -18.78
CA LEU A 262 7.89 -0.30 -19.59
C LEU A 262 6.59 0.49 -19.85
N GLU A 263 5.53 0.21 -19.09
CA GLU A 263 4.27 0.97 -19.16
C GLU A 263 4.51 2.45 -18.86
N MET A 264 3.78 3.30 -19.59
CA MET A 264 3.97 4.76 -19.58
C MET A 264 3.56 5.38 -18.24
N VAL A 265 4.29 6.42 -17.84
CA VAL A 265 3.89 7.35 -16.78
C VAL A 265 2.90 8.35 -17.38
N TYR A 266 1.90 8.75 -16.60
CA TYR A 266 0.90 9.75 -17.00
C TYR A 266 0.61 10.76 -15.89
N ILE A 267 0.09 11.92 -16.27
CA ILE A 267 -0.21 13.04 -15.36
C ILE A 267 -1.59 12.81 -14.74
N GLN A 268 -1.73 13.01 -13.43
CA GLN A 268 -3.01 13.19 -12.76
C GLN A 268 -3.37 14.69 -12.78
N SER A 269 -4.47 15.06 -13.43
CA SER A 269 -4.92 16.44 -13.53
C SER A 269 -5.35 17.03 -12.17
N VAL A 270 -5.23 18.36 -12.03
CA VAL A 270 -5.51 19.08 -10.78
C VAL A 270 -6.99 19.01 -10.36
N GLU A 271 -7.91 18.67 -11.27
CA GLU A 271 -9.33 18.42 -10.98
C GLU A 271 -9.56 17.21 -10.04
N PHE A 272 -8.57 16.32 -9.94
CA PHE A 272 -8.59 15.17 -9.01
C PHE A 272 -7.63 15.37 -7.84
N ALA A 273 -6.43 15.92 -8.10
CA ALA A 273 -5.41 16.13 -7.06
C ALA A 273 -5.69 17.35 -6.16
N GLY A 274 -6.49 18.33 -6.60
CA GLY A 274 -6.81 19.57 -5.87
C GLY A 274 -5.67 20.57 -5.66
N ARG A 275 -4.41 20.12 -5.77
CA ARG A 275 -3.18 20.91 -5.69
C ARG A 275 -2.23 20.49 -6.80
N ASP A 276 -1.57 21.45 -7.42
CA ASP A 276 -0.54 21.21 -8.45
C ASP A 276 0.81 20.79 -7.82
N ALA A 277 1.70 20.27 -8.66
CA ALA A 277 3.01 19.82 -8.21
C ALA A 277 3.96 20.96 -7.80
N ARG A 278 3.84 22.19 -8.35
CA ARG A 278 4.69 23.32 -7.93
C ARG A 278 4.37 23.73 -6.49
N TYR A 279 3.09 23.74 -6.12
CA TYR A 279 2.67 23.95 -4.73
C TYR A 279 3.29 22.90 -3.79
N LYS A 280 3.22 21.61 -4.16
CA LYS A 280 3.77 20.50 -3.36
C LYS A 280 5.30 20.59 -3.23
N LEU A 281 6.02 20.78 -4.34
CA LEU A 281 7.46 21.01 -4.37
C LEU A 281 7.85 22.27 -3.57
N GLY A 282 7.06 23.33 -3.63
CA GLY A 282 7.22 24.55 -2.84
C GLY A 282 7.21 24.27 -1.34
N LYS A 283 6.22 23.52 -0.84
CA LYS A 283 6.14 23.11 0.57
C LYS A 283 7.30 22.21 1.01
N ILE A 284 7.75 21.29 0.14
CA ILE A 284 8.94 20.48 0.42
C ILE A 284 10.19 21.38 0.51
N LYS A 285 10.35 22.36 -0.39
CA LYS A 285 11.46 23.35 -0.33
C LYS A 285 11.37 24.29 0.88
N GLU A 286 10.17 24.63 1.37
CA GLU A 286 9.99 25.34 2.65
C GLU A 286 10.46 24.47 3.83
N TRP A 287 9.99 23.22 3.90
CA TRP A 287 10.36 22.27 4.96
C TRP A 287 11.86 21.97 5.03
N ILE A 288 12.55 21.83 3.87
CA ILE A 288 14.01 21.67 3.82
C ILE A 288 14.72 22.87 4.47
N ARG A 289 14.32 24.11 4.13
CA ARG A 289 14.90 25.34 4.71
C ARG A 289 14.64 25.48 6.21
N ALA A 290 13.54 24.89 6.70
CA ALA A 290 13.18 24.90 8.11
C ALA A 290 13.92 23.84 8.96
N GLN A 291 14.67 22.91 8.34
CA GLN A 291 15.38 21.90 9.13
C GLN A 291 16.55 22.50 9.91
N PRO A 292 16.74 22.10 11.19
CA PRO A 292 17.87 22.54 11.98
C PRO A 292 19.18 21.96 11.39
N PRO A 293 20.22 22.79 11.20
CA PRO A 293 21.48 22.34 10.60
C PRO A 293 22.14 21.25 11.45
N SER A 294 22.86 20.36 10.79
CA SER A 294 23.53 19.20 11.40
C SER A 294 24.84 19.59 12.10
N VAL A 295 24.71 20.39 13.16
CA VAL A 295 25.78 20.82 14.07
C VAL A 295 25.65 20.10 15.43
N PRO A 296 26.75 19.91 16.19
CA PRO A 296 26.65 19.48 17.58
C PRO A 296 25.92 20.51 18.44
N SER A 297 25.11 20.07 19.40
CA SER A 297 24.28 20.94 20.26
C SER A 297 25.07 21.94 21.12
N TYR A 298 26.36 21.70 21.33
CA TYR A 298 27.28 22.60 22.03
C TYR A 298 28.02 23.59 21.09
N SER A 299 27.82 23.50 19.77
CA SER A 299 28.46 24.39 18.81
C SER A 299 27.84 25.79 18.85
N ARG A 300 28.69 26.81 19.07
CA ARG A 300 28.31 28.24 18.99
C ARG A 300 28.73 28.91 17.68
N SER A 301 29.50 28.22 16.84
CA SER A 301 29.87 28.70 15.50
C SER A 301 28.70 28.60 14.53
N GLU A 302 28.64 29.51 13.56
CA GLU A 302 27.65 29.41 12.49
C GLU A 302 27.80 28.10 11.69
N PRO A 303 26.69 27.49 11.22
CA PRO A 303 26.76 26.29 10.41
C PRO A 303 27.41 26.55 9.05
N THR A 304 28.45 25.78 8.73
CA THR A 304 29.04 25.72 7.39
C THR A 304 28.00 25.21 6.37
N PRO A 305 28.15 25.48 5.06
CA PRO A 305 27.19 25.00 4.06
C PRO A 305 27.07 23.47 4.06
N SER A 306 28.19 22.74 4.25
CA SER A 306 28.21 21.28 4.45
C SER A 306 27.42 20.74 5.64
N GLN A 307 27.05 21.58 6.62
CA GLN A 307 26.20 21.22 7.76
C GLN A 307 24.72 21.56 7.55
N LYS A 308 24.38 22.39 6.55
CA LYS A 308 22.99 22.75 6.20
C LYS A 308 22.34 21.66 5.32
N HIS A 309 21.01 21.66 5.25
CA HIS A 309 20.24 20.72 4.42
C HIS A 309 19.80 21.41 3.13
N ASN A 310 20.23 20.86 2.00
CA ASN A 310 20.02 21.48 0.69
C ASN A 310 19.12 20.65 -0.25
N ALA A 311 18.78 19.42 0.14
CA ALA A 311 17.86 18.55 -0.59
C ALA A 311 17.20 17.51 0.32
N THR A 312 16.10 16.90 -0.16
CA THR A 312 15.58 15.62 0.32
C THR A 312 15.57 14.60 -0.81
N LEU A 313 15.86 13.33 -0.50
CA LEU A 313 15.74 12.22 -1.45
C LEU A 313 14.55 11.34 -1.08
N VAL A 314 13.54 11.35 -1.94
CA VAL A 314 12.31 10.58 -1.82
C VAL A 314 12.51 9.22 -2.50
N THR A 315 12.28 8.14 -1.75
CA THR A 315 12.37 6.75 -2.26
C THR A 315 11.03 6.04 -2.37
N SER A 316 10.05 6.40 -1.52
CA SER A 316 8.68 5.85 -1.57
C SER A 316 7.98 6.23 -2.88
N LEU A 317 7.52 5.23 -3.64
CA LEU A 317 6.89 5.45 -4.94
C LEU A 317 5.57 6.24 -4.84
N ALA A 318 4.79 6.03 -3.78
CA ALA A 318 3.57 6.80 -3.51
C ALA A 318 3.88 8.29 -3.29
N CYS A 319 4.92 8.60 -2.52
CA CYS A 319 5.36 9.98 -2.28
C CYS A 319 5.81 10.69 -3.56
N ILE A 320 6.48 9.99 -4.46
CA ILE A 320 6.91 10.52 -5.77
C ILE A 320 5.69 10.79 -6.67
N ALA A 321 4.78 9.82 -6.76
CA ALA A 321 3.53 9.93 -7.51
C ALA A 321 2.64 11.09 -7.00
N TYR A 322 2.49 11.22 -5.68
CA TYR A 322 1.78 12.32 -5.03
C TYR A 322 2.46 13.68 -5.29
N THR A 323 3.77 13.78 -5.09
CA THR A 323 4.50 15.07 -5.18
C THR A 323 4.42 15.67 -6.58
N LEU A 324 4.56 14.83 -7.60
CA LEU A 324 4.61 15.27 -9.00
C LEU A 324 3.24 15.26 -9.69
N ASN A 325 2.17 14.82 -9.02
CA ASN A 325 0.89 14.45 -9.64
C ASN A 325 1.09 13.53 -10.87
N LEU A 326 1.91 12.50 -10.72
CA LEU A 326 2.14 11.48 -11.75
C LEU A 326 1.61 10.11 -11.27
N ARG A 327 1.32 9.21 -12.21
CA ARG A 327 0.89 7.83 -11.96
C ARG A 327 1.47 6.88 -13.00
N GLY A 328 1.44 5.58 -12.71
CA GLY A 328 1.93 4.50 -13.57
C GLY A 328 1.21 3.18 -13.31
N SER A 329 1.80 2.06 -13.71
CA SER A 329 1.23 0.72 -13.45
C SER A 329 2.27 -0.40 -13.28
N ASP A 330 3.45 -0.06 -12.75
CA ASP A 330 4.57 -0.99 -12.54
C ASP A 330 4.33 -1.96 -11.39
N ILE A 331 3.68 -1.47 -10.34
CA ILE A 331 3.30 -2.26 -9.16
C ILE A 331 1.88 -2.80 -9.40
N PRO A 332 1.61 -4.09 -9.15
CA PRO A 332 0.25 -4.62 -9.19
C PRO A 332 -0.68 -3.82 -8.27
N TYR A 333 -1.88 -3.50 -8.75
CA TYR A 333 -2.97 -2.83 -8.02
C TYR A 333 -2.71 -1.39 -7.48
N ASN A 334 -1.45 -0.94 -7.50
CA ASN A 334 -1.02 0.36 -6.99
C ASN A 334 -0.56 1.21 -8.20
N PRO A 335 -1.14 2.39 -8.47
CA PRO A 335 -0.93 3.16 -9.71
C PRO A 335 0.41 3.92 -9.75
N LEU A 336 1.50 3.19 -9.50
CA LEU A 336 2.84 3.69 -9.22
C LEU A 336 3.84 3.28 -10.31
N PHE A 337 4.99 3.94 -10.34
CA PHE A 337 6.08 3.71 -11.29
C PHE A 337 7.42 3.75 -10.57
N HIS A 338 8.40 2.95 -11.00
CA HIS A 338 9.72 2.94 -10.38
C HIS A 338 10.47 4.24 -10.65
N ALA A 339 10.73 5.01 -9.60
CA ALA A 339 11.50 6.23 -9.67
C ALA A 339 12.16 6.57 -8.34
N TYR A 340 13.12 7.50 -8.39
CA TYR A 340 13.58 8.26 -7.24
C TYR A 340 13.43 9.75 -7.52
N LEU A 341 13.08 10.56 -6.52
CA LEU A 341 12.96 12.01 -6.68
C LEU A 341 13.86 12.71 -5.66
N LEU A 342 14.82 13.50 -6.15
CA LEU A 342 15.55 14.43 -5.30
C LEU A 342 14.95 15.84 -5.45
N VAL A 343 14.39 16.38 -4.37
CA VAL A 343 13.94 17.77 -4.31
C VAL A 343 15.03 18.59 -3.63
N GLY A 344 15.84 19.29 -4.43
CA GLY A 344 16.80 20.27 -3.94
C GLY A 344 16.18 21.67 -3.82
N LEU A 345 16.81 22.55 -3.04
CA LEU A 345 16.35 23.94 -2.90
C LEU A 345 16.33 24.67 -4.24
N ASP A 346 17.38 24.51 -5.05
CA ASP A 346 17.48 25.07 -6.39
C ASP A 346 16.86 24.10 -7.42
N ASN A 347 17.54 22.99 -7.70
CA ASN A 347 17.19 22.01 -8.73
C ASN A 347 16.45 20.79 -8.16
N SER A 348 15.51 20.23 -8.91
CA SER A 348 14.86 18.95 -8.59
C SER A 348 15.07 17.93 -9.73
N TYR A 349 15.24 16.66 -9.37
CA TYR A 349 15.62 15.59 -10.30
C TYR A 349 14.76 14.33 -10.12
N LEU A 350 14.08 13.92 -11.18
CA LEU A 350 13.37 12.63 -11.26
C LEU A 350 14.25 11.59 -11.98
N PHE A 351 14.66 10.56 -11.26
CA PHE A 351 15.37 9.40 -11.80
C PHE A 351 14.36 8.32 -12.15
N VAL A 352 14.11 8.08 -13.44
CA VAL A 352 13.06 7.19 -13.95
C VAL A 352 13.52 6.54 -15.25
N GLU A 353 12.92 5.41 -15.63
CA GLU A 353 13.20 4.81 -16.94
C GLU A 353 12.69 5.75 -18.05
N SER A 354 13.59 6.19 -18.93
CA SER A 354 13.32 7.28 -19.89
C SER A 354 12.32 6.85 -20.97
N ALA A 355 12.26 5.54 -21.27
CA ALA A 355 11.26 4.97 -22.18
C ALA A 355 9.81 5.08 -21.68
N LYS A 356 9.58 5.44 -20.40
CA LYS A 356 8.24 5.62 -19.81
C LYS A 356 7.65 7.03 -19.98
N LEU A 357 8.43 7.99 -20.48
CA LEU A 357 8.05 9.40 -20.50
C LEU A 357 7.55 9.82 -21.88
N HIS A 358 6.22 9.98 -22.01
CA HIS A 358 5.63 10.63 -23.18
C HIS A 358 6.07 12.12 -23.26
N PRO A 359 6.22 12.73 -24.46
CA PRO A 359 6.62 14.13 -24.59
C PRO A 359 5.80 15.13 -23.75
N ASP A 360 4.50 14.89 -23.55
CA ASP A 360 3.66 15.75 -22.70
C ASP A 360 4.04 15.67 -21.21
N VAL A 361 4.49 14.50 -20.75
CA VAL A 361 4.98 14.29 -19.38
C VAL A 361 6.34 14.97 -19.20
N ILE A 362 7.19 14.95 -20.23
CA ILE A 362 8.46 15.68 -20.26
C ILE A 362 8.20 17.19 -20.23
N ALA A 363 7.27 17.68 -21.07
CA ALA A 363 6.88 19.09 -21.10
C ALA A 363 6.28 19.54 -19.75
N TYR A 364 5.43 18.72 -19.15
CA TYR A 364 4.87 18.95 -17.81
C TYR A 364 5.95 19.02 -16.73
N LEU A 365 6.87 18.04 -16.67
CA LEU A 365 7.98 17.99 -15.71
C LEU A 365 8.92 19.20 -15.86
N ASN A 366 9.23 19.59 -17.10
CA ASN A 366 9.99 20.81 -17.39
C ASN A 366 9.23 22.07 -16.94
N SER A 367 7.90 22.10 -17.08
CA SER A 367 7.07 23.24 -16.63
C SER A 367 7.00 23.40 -15.09
N ILE A 368 7.48 22.42 -14.32
CA ILE A 368 7.54 22.44 -12.86
C ILE A 368 8.98 22.36 -12.31
N ASP A 369 9.98 22.66 -13.15
CA ASP A 369 11.41 22.70 -12.83
C ASP A 369 12.00 21.36 -12.30
N VAL A 370 11.42 20.23 -12.72
CA VAL A 370 11.90 18.87 -12.38
C VAL A 370 12.62 18.27 -13.58
N GLN A 371 13.95 18.28 -13.54
CA GLN A 371 14.81 17.65 -14.56
C GLN A 371 14.65 16.13 -14.53
N GLN A 372 14.73 15.47 -15.68
CA GLN A 372 14.61 14.00 -15.77
C GLN A 372 15.98 13.35 -16.03
N ARG A 373 16.23 12.20 -15.42
CA ARG A 373 17.45 11.39 -15.58
C ARG A 373 17.10 9.90 -15.64
N PRO A 374 17.93 9.05 -16.27
CA PRO A 374 17.74 7.59 -16.22
C PRO A 374 17.74 7.06 -14.78
N TYR A 375 16.88 6.09 -14.49
CA TYR A 375 16.70 5.50 -13.15
C TYR A 375 18.02 5.10 -12.46
N LEU A 376 18.99 4.56 -13.21
CA LEU A 376 20.28 4.12 -12.67
C LEU A 376 21.32 5.25 -12.47
N ASP A 377 21.10 6.47 -13.00
CA ASP A 377 22.03 7.60 -12.80
C ASP A 377 21.99 8.16 -11.36
N LEU A 378 21.01 7.73 -10.53
CA LEU A 378 21.01 8.03 -9.10
C LEU A 378 22.33 7.66 -8.42
N TRP A 379 22.87 6.47 -8.70
CA TRP A 379 24.06 5.97 -8.02
C TRP A 379 25.33 6.81 -8.29
N PRO A 380 25.68 7.15 -9.55
CA PRO A 380 26.77 8.08 -9.82
C PRO A 380 26.43 9.53 -9.41
N PHE A 381 25.18 10.00 -9.52
CA PHE A 381 24.75 11.32 -9.00
C PHE A 381 25.04 11.46 -7.50
N LEU A 382 24.61 10.50 -6.69
CA LEU A 382 24.83 10.49 -5.24
C LEU A 382 26.32 10.40 -4.88
N ARG A 383 27.09 9.62 -5.66
CA ARG A 383 28.54 9.50 -5.49
C ARG A 383 29.25 10.84 -5.74
N ARG A 384 28.91 11.51 -6.86
CA ARG A 384 29.51 12.77 -7.33
C ARG A 384 29.04 14.02 -6.56
N ARG A 385 27.95 13.94 -5.79
CA ARG A 385 27.29 15.08 -5.09
C ARG A 385 26.73 16.13 -6.03
N GLU A 386 26.05 15.71 -7.09
CA GLU A 386 25.44 16.64 -8.08
C GLU A 386 24.26 17.47 -7.54
N TRP A 387 23.86 17.29 -6.27
CA TRP A 387 22.97 18.21 -5.56
C TRP A 387 23.70 19.45 -4.98
N GLY A 388 25.04 19.46 -4.95
CA GLY A 388 25.86 20.54 -4.39
C GLY A 388 26.52 20.21 -3.04
N GLU A 389 26.88 21.26 -2.30
CA GLU A 389 27.29 21.14 -0.89
C GLU A 389 26.06 20.91 0.02
N GLY A 390 26.28 20.68 1.31
CA GLY A 390 25.22 20.39 2.28
C GLY A 390 24.77 18.92 2.29
N LYS A 391 23.91 18.61 3.25
CA LYS A 391 23.37 17.27 3.50
C LYS A 391 22.03 17.05 2.80
N VAL A 392 21.76 15.78 2.49
CA VAL A 392 20.48 15.28 1.98
C VAL A 392 19.65 14.73 3.13
N LEU A 393 18.38 15.13 3.23
CA LEU A 393 17.41 14.54 4.14
C LEU A 393 16.90 13.22 3.55
N ILE A 394 16.82 12.16 4.37
CA ILE A 394 16.26 10.86 3.97
C ILE A 394 15.36 10.30 5.08
N ALA A 395 14.29 9.60 4.71
CA ALA A 395 13.40 8.93 5.66
C ALA A 395 14.06 7.69 6.29
N PRO A 396 13.72 7.28 7.53
CA PRO A 396 14.21 6.03 8.15
C PRO A 396 13.97 4.78 7.30
N GLN A 397 12.90 4.79 6.49
CA GLN A 397 12.46 3.72 5.59
C GLN A 397 13.32 3.63 4.32
N THR A 398 14.09 4.67 3.99
CA THR A 398 15.01 4.73 2.83
C THR A 398 15.96 3.54 2.81
N SER A 399 16.17 2.90 1.66
CA SER A 399 17.03 1.73 1.54
C SER A 399 18.49 2.01 1.93
N TYR A 400 19.11 1.08 2.67
CA TYR A 400 20.42 1.26 3.27
C TYR A 400 21.55 1.47 2.24
N ALA A 401 21.38 0.99 1.01
CA ALA A 401 22.26 1.29 -0.12
C ALA A 401 22.43 2.80 -0.38
N ILE A 402 21.38 3.61 -0.16
CA ILE A 402 21.44 5.07 -0.22
C ILE A 402 22.31 5.62 0.92
N SER A 403 22.15 5.10 2.14
CA SER A 403 22.96 5.49 3.31
C SER A 403 24.45 5.17 3.10
N LEU A 404 24.75 4.03 2.48
CA LEU A 404 26.10 3.62 2.11
C LEU A 404 26.69 4.51 1.00
N MET A 405 25.92 4.86 -0.04
CA MET A 405 26.37 5.72 -1.14
C MET A 405 26.60 7.18 -0.70
N LEU A 406 25.72 7.70 0.16
CA LEU A 406 25.88 9.03 0.75
C LEU A 406 27.00 9.06 1.81
N THR A 407 27.17 7.98 2.59
CA THR A 407 27.95 7.94 3.84
C THR A 407 27.35 8.83 4.94
N HIS A 408 27.59 8.48 6.21
CA HIS A 408 27.03 9.19 7.39
C HIS A 408 27.34 10.70 7.44
N MET A 409 28.33 11.17 6.68
CA MET A 409 28.70 12.59 6.60
C MET A 409 27.78 13.42 5.67
N ARG A 410 27.06 12.80 4.73
CA ARG A 410 26.28 13.53 3.70
C ARG A 410 24.76 13.48 3.86
N TYR A 411 24.23 12.79 4.87
CA TYR A 411 22.78 12.72 5.08
C TYR A 411 22.35 13.07 6.52
N THR A 412 21.05 13.24 6.71
CA THR A 412 20.39 13.31 8.02
C THR A 412 19.06 12.56 7.95
N ILE A 413 18.76 11.77 8.98
CA ILE A 413 17.47 11.07 9.06
C ILE A 413 16.42 12.06 9.58
N ALA A 414 15.30 12.15 8.88
CA ALA A 414 14.13 12.93 9.29
C ALA A 414 12.84 12.19 8.88
N PRO A 415 11.72 12.36 9.62
CA PRO A 415 10.42 11.84 9.18
C PRO A 415 10.03 12.35 7.79
N SER A 416 9.22 11.55 7.07
CA SER A 416 8.78 11.87 5.72
C SER A 416 7.66 12.92 5.72
N PHE A 417 8.03 14.20 5.62
CA PHE A 417 7.06 15.30 5.48
C PHE A 417 6.12 15.15 4.26
N ILE A 418 6.52 14.38 3.25
CA ILE A 418 5.67 14.08 2.10
C ILE A 418 4.56 13.08 2.48
N GLU A 419 4.82 12.14 3.40
CA GLU A 419 3.78 11.24 3.93
C GLU A 419 2.78 12.01 4.78
N GLU A 420 3.23 12.98 5.57
CA GLU A 420 2.36 13.91 6.33
C GLU A 420 1.49 14.78 5.40
N MET A 421 2.07 15.31 4.31
CA MET A 421 1.30 16.05 3.30
C MET A 421 0.31 15.17 2.52
N MET A 422 0.63 13.89 2.32
CA MET A 422 -0.16 12.93 1.54
C MET A 422 -1.27 12.27 2.38
N SER A 423 -1.05 12.09 3.69
CA SER A 423 -2.04 11.47 4.59
C SER A 423 -3.30 12.33 4.77
N VAL A 424 -3.13 13.66 4.79
CA VAL A 424 -4.19 14.67 4.93
C VAL A 424 -4.76 15.05 3.55
N LYS A 425 -5.93 14.48 3.22
CA LYS A 425 -6.59 14.72 1.92
C LYS A 425 -7.23 16.10 1.89
N ASN A 426 -7.12 16.80 0.76
CA ASN A 426 -7.85 18.05 0.53
C ASN A 426 -9.28 17.78 0.03
N GLU A 427 -10.16 18.80 0.08
CA GLU A 427 -11.59 18.61 -0.25
C GLU A 427 -11.82 18.02 -1.65
N THR A 428 -10.94 18.29 -2.63
CA THR A 428 -11.02 17.71 -3.97
C THR A 428 -10.82 16.19 -3.96
N GLU A 429 -9.87 15.71 -3.16
CA GLU A 429 -9.57 14.29 -2.95
C GLU A 429 -10.66 13.61 -2.11
N ILE A 430 -11.19 14.29 -1.08
CA ILE A 430 -12.31 13.81 -0.25
C ILE A 430 -13.60 13.67 -1.08
N GLU A 431 -13.92 14.66 -1.92
CA GLU A 431 -15.07 14.59 -2.83
C GLU A 431 -14.84 13.59 -3.98
N GLY A 432 -13.60 13.40 -4.41
CA GLY A 432 -13.21 12.29 -5.29
C GLY A 432 -13.54 10.93 -4.68
N LEU A 433 -13.09 10.69 -3.44
CA LEU A 433 -13.40 9.48 -2.67
C LEU A 433 -14.90 9.28 -2.45
N ARG A 434 -15.66 10.35 -2.12
CA ARG A 434 -17.13 10.28 -2.02
C ARG A 434 -17.79 9.82 -3.33
N ARG A 435 -17.31 10.29 -4.49
CA ARG A 435 -17.81 9.85 -5.81
C ARG A 435 -17.36 8.43 -6.15
N ALA A 436 -16.13 8.05 -5.84
CA ALA A 436 -15.60 6.71 -6.06
C ALA A 436 -16.42 5.66 -5.27
N TYR A 437 -16.56 5.84 -3.96
CA TYR A 437 -17.33 4.94 -3.10
C TYR A 437 -18.84 4.88 -3.42
N LEU A 438 -19.40 5.94 -4.01
CA LEU A 438 -20.78 5.91 -4.50
C LEU A 438 -20.93 4.97 -5.71
N ARG A 439 -20.03 5.07 -6.70
CA ARG A 439 -20.03 4.19 -7.88
C ARG A 439 -19.67 2.76 -7.53
N ASP A 440 -18.74 2.57 -6.59
CA ASP A 440 -18.36 1.25 -6.12
C ASP A 440 -19.50 0.58 -5.34
N GLY A 441 -20.21 1.32 -4.50
CA GLY A 441 -21.41 0.85 -3.80
C GLY A 441 -22.52 0.38 -4.74
N VAL A 442 -22.74 1.08 -5.86
CA VAL A 442 -23.67 0.65 -6.93
C VAL A 442 -23.24 -0.69 -7.53
N SER A 443 -21.95 -0.89 -7.76
CA SER A 443 -21.39 -2.15 -8.27
C SER A 443 -21.51 -3.30 -7.25
N TYR A 444 -21.22 -3.02 -5.98
CA TYR A 444 -21.34 -3.99 -4.88
C TYR A 444 -22.78 -4.45 -4.68
N VAL A 445 -23.76 -3.54 -4.78
CA VAL A 445 -25.19 -3.87 -4.71
C VAL A 445 -25.65 -4.68 -5.92
N ARG A 446 -25.20 -4.34 -7.14
CA ARG A 446 -25.49 -5.13 -8.36
C ARG A 446 -24.87 -6.54 -8.31
N PHE A 447 -23.73 -6.67 -7.64
CA PHE A 447 -23.05 -7.94 -7.37
C PHE A 447 -23.78 -8.79 -6.33
N LEU A 448 -24.07 -8.28 -5.12
CA LEU A 448 -24.77 -9.06 -4.08
C LEU A 448 -26.17 -9.49 -4.55
N ALA A 449 -26.89 -8.60 -5.22
CA ALA A 449 -28.17 -8.93 -5.84
C ALA A 449 -28.03 -9.98 -6.97
N TRP A 450 -26.90 -10.05 -7.67
CA TRP A 450 -26.61 -11.10 -8.65
C TRP A 450 -26.32 -12.44 -7.98
N LEU A 451 -25.40 -12.46 -7.02
CA LEU A 451 -24.94 -13.68 -6.35
C LEU A 451 -26.09 -14.36 -5.61
N GLU A 452 -26.85 -13.59 -4.84
CA GLU A 452 -28.00 -14.12 -4.10
C GLU A 452 -29.10 -14.64 -5.06
N THR A 453 -29.43 -13.89 -6.13
CA THR A 453 -30.39 -14.38 -7.14
C THR A 453 -29.93 -15.69 -7.76
N LYS A 454 -28.63 -15.82 -8.09
CA LYS A 454 -28.14 -17.03 -8.78
C LYS A 454 -28.05 -18.27 -7.90
N LEU A 455 -27.71 -18.11 -6.63
CA LEU A 455 -27.78 -19.22 -5.66
C LEU A 455 -29.23 -19.60 -5.33
N GLN A 456 -30.18 -18.66 -5.43
CA GLN A 456 -31.64 -18.92 -5.29
C GLN A 456 -32.26 -19.57 -6.54
N ASP A 457 -31.82 -19.18 -7.75
CA ASP A 457 -32.12 -19.85 -9.03
C ASP A 457 -31.58 -21.30 -9.08
N GLY A 458 -30.75 -21.70 -8.10
CA GLY A 458 -30.22 -23.06 -7.96
C GLY A 458 -28.81 -23.29 -8.50
N TYR A 459 -28.22 -22.31 -9.20
CA TYR A 459 -26.86 -22.41 -9.73
C TYR A 459 -25.82 -22.49 -8.61
N ASP A 460 -24.75 -23.24 -8.85
CA ASP A 460 -23.52 -23.18 -8.05
C ASP A 460 -22.54 -22.18 -8.68
N ILE A 461 -21.78 -21.49 -7.82
CA ILE A 461 -20.84 -20.42 -8.19
C ILE A 461 -19.59 -20.60 -7.34
N THR A 462 -18.41 -20.55 -7.97
CA THR A 462 -17.13 -20.56 -7.25
C THR A 462 -16.79 -19.20 -6.62
N GLU A 463 -15.96 -19.23 -5.60
CA GLU A 463 -15.36 -18.06 -4.98
C GLU A 463 -14.66 -17.12 -5.98
N TYR A 464 -13.92 -17.69 -6.96
CA TYR A 464 -13.27 -16.92 -8.02
C TYR A 464 -14.30 -16.23 -8.93
N GLU A 465 -15.34 -16.95 -9.38
CA GLU A 465 -16.38 -16.38 -10.25
C GLU A 465 -17.13 -15.22 -9.59
N ALA A 466 -17.41 -15.31 -8.28
CA ALA A 466 -18.04 -14.21 -7.55
C ALA A 466 -17.15 -12.95 -7.47
N GLY A 467 -15.85 -13.10 -7.14
CA GLY A 467 -14.89 -11.99 -7.12
C GLY A 467 -14.67 -11.38 -8.51
N PHE A 468 -14.55 -12.21 -9.54
CA PHE A 468 -14.47 -11.76 -10.93
C PHE A 468 -15.74 -11.01 -11.35
N ARG A 469 -16.92 -11.47 -10.94
CA ARG A 469 -18.20 -10.83 -11.31
C ARG A 469 -18.38 -9.45 -10.67
N LEU A 470 -17.93 -9.24 -9.43
CA LEU A 470 -17.87 -7.89 -8.85
C LEU A 470 -16.90 -7.00 -9.64
N THR A 471 -15.76 -7.55 -10.07
CA THR A 471 -14.82 -6.84 -10.95
C THR A 471 -15.47 -6.44 -12.28
N GLU A 472 -16.30 -7.29 -12.90
CA GLU A 472 -17.06 -6.95 -14.12
C GLU A 472 -18.11 -5.84 -13.92
N PHE A 473 -18.70 -5.71 -12.73
CA PHE A 473 -19.56 -4.56 -12.42
C PHE A 473 -18.73 -3.29 -12.26
N ARG A 474 -17.59 -3.35 -11.56
CA ARG A 474 -16.66 -2.21 -11.38
C ARG A 474 -16.07 -1.70 -12.69
N ARG A 475 -15.70 -2.57 -13.63
CA ARG A 475 -15.20 -2.21 -14.98
C ARG A 475 -16.14 -1.29 -15.78
N LYS A 476 -17.43 -1.22 -15.42
CA LYS A 476 -18.45 -0.40 -16.11
C LYS A 476 -18.56 1.02 -15.54
N ASN A 477 -17.88 1.31 -14.44
CA ASN A 477 -17.93 2.61 -13.78
C ASN A 477 -17.02 3.63 -14.49
N LYS A 478 -17.47 4.89 -14.57
CA LYS A 478 -16.62 6.02 -14.97
C LYS A 478 -15.36 6.06 -14.09
N HIS A 479 -14.22 6.38 -14.70
CA HIS A 479 -12.90 6.49 -14.05
C HIS A 479 -12.32 5.20 -13.44
N PHE A 480 -12.84 3.99 -13.74
CA PHE A 480 -12.23 2.74 -13.26
C PHE A 480 -10.83 2.52 -13.86
N MET A 481 -9.84 2.24 -13.00
CA MET A 481 -8.42 2.08 -13.33
C MET A 481 -7.82 0.74 -12.85
N GLY A 482 -8.66 -0.23 -12.46
CA GLY A 482 -8.24 -1.55 -11.98
C GLY A 482 -8.75 -1.88 -10.56
N LEU A 483 -8.32 -3.02 -10.02
CA LEU A 483 -8.52 -3.36 -8.62
C LEU A 483 -7.45 -2.69 -7.74
N ALA A 484 -7.76 -2.46 -6.47
CA ALA A 484 -6.83 -1.88 -5.48
C ALA A 484 -5.97 -2.94 -4.75
N TYR A 485 -6.41 -4.20 -4.78
CA TYR A 485 -5.72 -5.41 -4.29
C TYR A 485 -6.40 -6.64 -4.93
N GLU A 486 -5.95 -7.86 -4.61
CA GLU A 486 -6.62 -9.09 -5.06
C GLU A 486 -7.98 -9.26 -4.39
N ASN A 487 -9.00 -9.72 -5.13
CA ASN A 487 -10.34 -9.92 -4.56
C ASN A 487 -10.32 -11.08 -3.55
N ILE A 488 -10.40 -10.77 -2.26
CA ILE A 488 -10.67 -11.75 -1.22
C ILE A 488 -12.15 -12.12 -1.33
N SER A 489 -12.43 -13.32 -1.80
CA SER A 489 -13.77 -13.81 -2.06
C SER A 489 -13.82 -15.23 -1.52
N ALA A 490 -14.50 -15.43 -0.40
CA ALA A 490 -14.25 -16.56 0.48
C ALA A 490 -15.53 -17.07 1.15
N SER A 491 -15.72 -18.38 1.22
CA SER A 491 -16.89 -19.01 1.83
C SER A 491 -16.48 -20.06 2.86
N GLY A 492 -17.18 -20.10 4.00
CA GLY A 492 -16.89 -21.09 5.04
C GLY A 492 -15.42 -21.05 5.46
N PRO A 493 -14.69 -22.20 5.52
CA PRO A 493 -13.32 -22.26 6.03
C PRO A 493 -12.35 -21.25 5.40
N ASN A 494 -12.50 -20.95 4.11
CA ASN A 494 -11.66 -19.97 3.42
C ASN A 494 -11.85 -18.54 3.97
N ALA A 495 -13.05 -18.20 4.45
CA ALA A 495 -13.32 -16.91 5.07
C ALA A 495 -12.63 -16.74 6.45
N ALA A 496 -12.14 -17.83 7.06
CA ALA A 496 -11.30 -17.79 8.27
C ALA A 496 -9.84 -17.39 7.98
N LEU A 497 -9.47 -17.20 6.72
CA LEU A 497 -8.14 -16.77 6.28
C LEU A 497 -8.20 -15.27 5.90
N PRO A 498 -7.62 -14.34 6.69
CA PRO A 498 -7.88 -12.91 6.50
C PRO A 498 -7.57 -12.35 5.10
N HIS A 499 -6.58 -12.95 4.41
CA HIS A 499 -6.03 -12.54 3.11
C HIS A 499 -6.20 -13.62 2.00
N TYR A 500 -7.18 -14.52 2.10
CA TYR A 500 -7.40 -15.56 1.08
C TYR A 500 -7.86 -14.99 -0.28
N SER A 501 -7.13 -15.29 -1.34
CA SER A 501 -7.51 -14.97 -2.72
C SER A 501 -7.78 -16.26 -3.51
N PRO A 502 -9.01 -16.49 -4.02
CA PRO A 502 -9.35 -17.70 -4.76
C PRO A 502 -8.69 -17.74 -6.14
N ARG A 503 -7.99 -18.83 -6.44
CA ARG A 503 -7.42 -19.11 -7.77
C ARG A 503 -8.45 -19.83 -8.64
N LYS A 504 -8.49 -19.49 -9.93
CA LYS A 504 -9.47 -20.01 -10.91
C LYS A 504 -9.40 -21.53 -11.03
N ALA A 505 -8.22 -22.12 -10.85
CA ALA A 505 -8.01 -23.56 -10.90
C ALA A 505 -8.38 -24.33 -9.61
N THR A 506 -8.57 -23.65 -8.47
CA THR A 506 -8.71 -24.29 -7.15
C THR A 506 -9.73 -23.63 -6.20
N ALA A 507 -10.55 -22.69 -6.68
CA ALA A 507 -11.59 -22.01 -5.89
C ALA A 507 -12.66 -23.00 -5.42
N ALA A 508 -13.14 -22.86 -4.18
CA ALA A 508 -14.26 -23.66 -3.69
C ALA A 508 -15.60 -23.12 -4.20
N MET A 509 -16.64 -23.97 -4.12
CA MET A 509 -18.02 -23.53 -4.33
C MET A 509 -18.51 -22.74 -3.13
N ILE A 510 -19.26 -21.67 -3.36
CA ILE A 510 -19.81 -20.83 -2.30
C ILE A 510 -20.91 -21.60 -1.55
N SER A 511 -20.70 -21.80 -0.25
CA SER A 511 -21.69 -22.41 0.63
C SER A 511 -22.91 -21.51 0.77
N ARG A 512 -24.09 -22.14 0.78
CA ARG A 512 -25.38 -21.45 1.00
C ARG A 512 -25.67 -21.29 2.51
N ASP A 513 -25.02 -22.08 3.37
CA ASP A 513 -25.30 -22.18 4.81
C ASP A 513 -24.20 -21.61 5.72
N LEU A 514 -22.99 -21.40 5.18
CA LEU A 514 -21.89 -20.74 5.88
C LEU A 514 -21.75 -19.26 5.46
N PRO A 515 -21.11 -18.40 6.27
CA PRO A 515 -20.80 -17.03 5.88
C PRO A 515 -19.98 -16.98 4.58
N TYR A 516 -20.35 -16.05 3.70
CA TYR A 516 -19.56 -15.63 2.55
C TYR A 516 -19.01 -14.23 2.82
N LEU A 517 -17.69 -14.10 2.81
CA LEU A 517 -16.93 -12.87 2.98
C LEU A 517 -16.44 -12.44 1.59
N ASN A 518 -16.81 -11.23 1.18
CA ASN A 518 -16.14 -10.55 0.07
C ASN A 518 -15.45 -9.31 0.61
N ASP A 519 -14.15 -9.23 0.40
CA ASP A 519 -13.33 -8.05 0.59
C ASP A 519 -12.64 -7.74 -0.74
N SER A 520 -12.90 -6.56 -1.27
CA SER A 520 -12.31 -6.17 -2.54
C SER A 520 -12.43 -4.67 -2.79
N GLY A 521 -11.38 -4.13 -3.40
CA GLY A 521 -11.23 -2.71 -3.68
C GLY A 521 -10.99 -2.38 -5.14
N ALA A 522 -11.15 -1.12 -5.50
CA ALA A 522 -10.99 -0.62 -6.87
C ALA A 522 -10.20 0.69 -6.91
N GLN A 523 -9.28 0.79 -7.86
CA GLN A 523 -8.67 2.05 -8.23
C GLN A 523 -9.62 2.82 -9.15
N TYR A 524 -9.96 4.04 -8.77
CA TYR A 524 -10.57 5.03 -9.64
C TYR A 524 -9.65 6.23 -9.79
N TYR A 525 -9.69 6.90 -10.93
CA TYR A 525 -8.86 8.09 -11.20
C TYR A 525 -9.10 9.24 -10.20
N ASP A 526 -10.29 9.27 -9.57
CA ASP A 526 -10.70 10.20 -8.52
C ASP A 526 -10.66 9.59 -7.10
N GLY A 527 -10.19 8.36 -6.89
CA GLY A 527 -10.12 7.78 -5.54
C GLY A 527 -9.83 6.28 -5.47
N THR A 528 -9.24 5.83 -4.36
CA THR A 528 -9.07 4.40 -4.06
C THR A 528 -10.29 3.93 -3.27
N CYS A 529 -10.82 2.76 -3.59
CA CYS A 529 -11.89 2.09 -2.83
C CYS A 529 -11.42 0.77 -2.26
N ASP A 530 -11.97 0.45 -1.10
CA ASP A 530 -11.65 -0.64 -0.19
C ASP A 530 -12.90 -0.93 0.67
N THR A 531 -13.43 -2.17 0.69
CA THR A 531 -14.66 -2.55 1.41
C THR A 531 -14.87 -4.08 1.49
N THR A 532 -14.79 -4.59 2.72
CA THR A 532 -15.32 -5.89 3.13
C THR A 532 -16.81 -5.89 3.51
N ARG A 533 -17.56 -6.91 3.05
CA ARG A 533 -18.84 -7.36 3.62
C ARG A 533 -18.87 -8.87 3.78
N THR A 534 -19.20 -9.34 4.98
CA THR A 534 -19.66 -10.72 5.20
C THR A 534 -21.19 -10.79 5.15
N VAL A 535 -21.74 -11.78 4.45
CA VAL A 535 -23.17 -12.01 4.26
C VAL A 535 -23.50 -13.51 4.32
N LEU A 536 -24.76 -13.86 4.62
CA LEU A 536 -25.29 -15.22 4.45
C LEU A 536 -26.27 -15.25 3.28
N LEU A 537 -26.00 -16.11 2.30
CA LEU A 537 -26.66 -16.09 1.00
C LEU A 537 -27.88 -17.02 0.92
N GLY A 538 -27.92 -18.08 1.73
CA GLY A 538 -28.99 -19.09 1.74
C GLY A 538 -29.63 -19.30 3.11
N GLY A 539 -29.13 -20.27 3.86
CA GLY A 539 -29.79 -20.96 4.98
C GLY A 539 -29.89 -20.20 6.31
N ARG A 540 -29.84 -20.95 7.42
CA ARG A 540 -30.03 -20.41 8.78
C ARG A 540 -28.67 -20.32 9.49
N PRO A 541 -28.25 -19.12 9.96
CA PRO A 541 -27.00 -18.99 10.71
C PRO A 541 -27.10 -19.68 12.07
N THR A 542 -25.96 -20.19 12.56
CA THR A 542 -25.87 -20.75 13.91
C THR A 542 -25.85 -19.63 14.97
N PRO A 543 -26.15 -19.93 16.25
CA PRO A 543 -25.96 -18.97 17.33
C PRO A 543 -24.52 -18.41 17.41
N GLU A 544 -23.52 -19.29 17.25
CA GLU A 544 -22.08 -18.97 17.20
C GLU A 544 -21.75 -17.92 16.11
N MET A 545 -22.28 -18.10 14.90
CA MET A 545 -22.14 -17.12 13.80
C MET A 545 -22.83 -15.80 14.12
N CYS A 546 -24.05 -15.84 14.65
CA CYS A 546 -24.81 -14.63 14.97
C CYS A 546 -24.14 -13.80 16.08
N GLU A 547 -23.61 -14.45 17.11
CA GLU A 547 -22.91 -13.81 18.22
C GLU A 547 -21.62 -13.17 17.73
N ALA A 548 -20.77 -13.90 17.01
CA ALA A 548 -19.53 -13.38 16.43
C ALA A 548 -19.79 -12.21 15.46
N TYR A 549 -20.76 -12.34 14.54
CA TYR A 549 -21.13 -11.26 13.62
C TYR A 549 -21.59 -10.01 14.36
N THR A 550 -22.37 -10.19 15.43
CA THR A 550 -22.87 -9.08 16.23
C THR A 550 -21.74 -8.42 17.03
N ARG A 551 -20.77 -9.17 17.56
CA ARG A 551 -19.59 -8.59 18.23
C ARG A 551 -18.71 -7.79 17.26
N VAL A 552 -18.46 -8.30 16.05
CA VAL A 552 -17.76 -7.56 15.00
C VAL A 552 -18.50 -6.27 14.63
N LEU A 553 -19.82 -6.34 14.49
CA LEU A 553 -20.66 -5.17 14.21
C LEU A 553 -20.65 -4.14 15.35
N GLN A 554 -20.72 -4.56 16.61
CA GLN A 554 -20.59 -3.66 17.78
C GLN A 554 -19.24 -2.94 17.76
N GLY A 555 -18.15 -3.65 17.45
CA GLY A 555 -16.83 -3.04 17.27
C GLY A 555 -16.80 -2.01 16.14
N HIS A 556 -17.37 -2.33 14.98
CA HIS A 556 -17.43 -1.45 13.82
C HIS A 556 -18.22 -0.15 14.12
N ILE A 557 -19.36 -0.26 14.80
CA ILE A 557 -20.19 0.88 15.23
C ILE A 557 -19.45 1.74 16.26
N ALA A 558 -18.75 1.12 17.22
CA ALA A 558 -18.03 1.83 18.28
C ALA A 558 -16.90 2.73 17.74
N ILE A 559 -16.26 2.34 16.63
CA ILE A 559 -15.31 3.18 15.90
C ILE A 559 -16.02 4.27 15.11
N ASP A 560 -17.01 3.90 14.28
CA ASP A 560 -17.68 4.84 13.36
C ASP A 560 -18.39 5.99 14.08
N THR A 561 -18.95 5.71 15.26
CA THR A 561 -19.64 6.69 16.11
C THR A 561 -18.71 7.43 17.09
N ALA A 562 -17.40 7.15 17.08
CA ALA A 562 -16.47 7.73 18.04
C ALA A 562 -16.36 9.26 17.90
N ILE A 563 -16.43 9.94 19.05
CA ILE A 563 -16.12 11.37 19.19
C ILE A 563 -14.96 11.49 20.19
N PHE A 564 -13.90 12.17 19.78
CA PHE A 564 -12.62 12.20 20.50
C PHE A 564 -11.96 13.60 20.42
N PRO A 565 -11.11 13.98 21.39
CA PRO A 565 -10.40 15.25 21.34
C PRO A 565 -9.27 15.23 20.30
N GLU A 566 -8.88 16.43 19.83
CA GLU A 566 -7.66 16.62 19.04
C GLU A 566 -6.41 16.03 19.75
N GLY A 567 -5.46 15.52 18.96
CA GLY A 567 -4.27 14.83 19.48
C GLY A 567 -4.45 13.32 19.71
N THR A 568 -5.68 12.79 19.68
CA THR A 568 -5.94 11.34 19.80
C THR A 568 -5.42 10.56 18.59
N SER A 569 -4.62 9.52 18.82
CA SER A 569 -4.10 8.61 17.79
C SER A 569 -5.03 7.43 17.52
N GLY A 570 -4.91 6.81 16.34
CA GLY A 570 -5.69 5.62 15.99
C GLY A 570 -5.50 4.47 16.97
N ARG A 571 -4.27 4.25 17.47
CA ARG A 571 -3.97 3.21 18.48
C ARG A 571 -4.70 3.37 19.81
N GLN A 572 -5.11 4.60 20.18
CA GLN A 572 -5.93 4.82 21.37
C GLN A 572 -7.42 4.46 21.14
N LEU A 573 -7.85 4.35 19.89
CA LEU A 573 -9.23 4.03 19.49
C LEU A 573 -9.42 2.54 19.12
N ASP A 574 -8.37 1.83 18.69
CA ASP A 574 -8.40 0.40 18.30
C ASP A 574 -9.08 -0.53 19.34
N VAL A 575 -8.95 -0.21 20.63
CA VAL A 575 -9.64 -0.93 21.73
C VAL A 575 -11.17 -0.89 21.62
N LEU A 576 -11.76 0.15 21.02
CA LEU A 576 -13.22 0.27 20.85
C LEU A 576 -13.76 -0.84 19.94
N ALA A 577 -13.02 -1.17 18.88
CA ALA A 577 -13.38 -2.24 17.95
C ALA A 577 -13.26 -3.64 18.57
N ARG A 578 -12.33 -3.82 19.51
CA ARG A 578 -12.04 -5.11 20.15
C ARG A 578 -12.87 -5.40 21.39
N LYS A 579 -13.28 -4.35 22.13
CA LYS A 579 -14.01 -4.42 23.41
C LYS A 579 -15.24 -5.33 23.38
N ALA A 580 -15.91 -5.45 22.25
CA ALA A 580 -17.07 -6.32 22.08
C ALA A 580 -16.66 -7.82 22.07
N LEU A 581 -15.64 -8.18 21.27
CA LEU A 581 -15.10 -9.54 21.16
C LEU A 581 -14.38 -9.98 22.45
N TRP A 582 -13.59 -9.09 23.05
CA TRP A 582 -12.81 -9.38 24.27
C TRP A 582 -13.67 -9.78 25.48
N LYS A 583 -14.94 -9.38 25.55
CA LYS A 583 -15.88 -9.83 26.59
C LYS A 583 -16.10 -11.34 26.58
N ASP A 584 -16.02 -11.95 25.40
CA ASP A 584 -16.31 -13.36 25.17
C ASP A 584 -15.02 -14.16 24.93
N GLY A 585 -13.85 -13.57 25.22
CA GLY A 585 -12.53 -14.17 24.98
C GLY A 585 -12.06 -14.18 23.52
N LEU A 586 -12.79 -13.55 22.61
CA LEU A 586 -12.52 -13.56 21.16
C LEU A 586 -11.63 -12.38 20.75
N ASN A 587 -10.86 -12.50 19.66
CA ASN A 587 -10.03 -11.41 19.11
C ASN A 587 -9.74 -11.64 17.61
N TYR A 588 -9.04 -10.69 16.97
CA TYR A 588 -8.49 -10.80 15.61
C TYR A 588 -7.05 -10.27 15.56
N MET A 589 -6.22 -10.85 14.68
CA MET A 589 -4.76 -10.67 14.69
C MET A 589 -4.23 -9.66 13.65
N HIS A 590 -5.09 -8.74 13.20
CA HIS A 590 -4.73 -7.55 12.41
C HIS A 590 -5.19 -6.26 13.14
N GLY A 591 -4.83 -5.09 12.62
CA GLY A 591 -5.28 -3.80 13.15
C GLY A 591 -6.76 -3.53 12.87
N THR A 592 -7.37 -2.58 13.57
CA THR A 592 -8.76 -2.12 13.28
C THR A 592 -8.88 -1.39 11.92
N GLY A 593 -7.76 -1.02 11.29
CA GLY A 593 -7.73 -0.35 9.99
C GLY A 593 -6.47 0.48 9.75
N HIS A 594 -6.29 0.89 8.49
CA HIS A 594 -5.11 1.59 7.96
C HIS A 594 -5.53 2.89 7.24
N GLY A 595 -4.59 3.82 7.08
CA GLY A 595 -4.78 4.90 6.10
C GLY A 595 -4.81 4.37 4.67
N PHE A 596 -5.34 5.16 3.75
CA PHE A 596 -5.35 4.84 2.32
C PHE A 596 -5.20 6.10 1.46
N GLY A 597 -4.66 5.94 0.25
CA GLY A 597 -4.32 7.05 -0.64
C GLY A 597 -5.43 7.46 -1.60
N ALA A 598 -5.34 8.66 -2.18
CA ALA A 598 -6.25 9.15 -3.22
C ALA A 598 -5.75 8.73 -4.63
N PHE A 599 -6.31 7.64 -5.17
CA PHE A 599 -5.81 6.97 -6.37
C PHE A 599 -4.32 6.62 -6.24
N LEU A 600 -3.97 5.94 -5.15
CA LEU A 600 -2.59 5.65 -4.70
C LEU A 600 -2.58 4.26 -4.04
N SER A 601 -1.69 4.00 -3.09
CA SER A 601 -1.69 2.75 -2.32
C SER A 601 -2.98 2.58 -1.52
N VAL A 602 -3.48 1.35 -1.45
CA VAL A 602 -4.62 1.01 -0.58
C VAL A 602 -4.24 1.01 0.90
N HIS A 603 -3.03 0.54 1.23
CA HIS A 603 -2.41 0.78 2.53
C HIS A 603 -1.50 2.01 2.44
N GLU A 604 -1.79 3.06 3.21
CA GLU A 604 -1.02 4.31 3.23
C GLU A 604 -0.82 4.80 4.67
N GLY A 605 0.41 5.18 5.00
CA GLY A 605 0.76 5.75 6.31
C GLY A 605 0.66 7.28 6.36
N PRO A 606 1.06 7.91 7.48
CA PRO A 606 1.63 7.30 8.68
C PRO A 606 0.59 7.05 9.80
N HIS A 607 -0.68 7.43 9.60
CA HIS A 607 -1.79 7.15 10.52
C HIS A 607 -2.43 5.77 10.26
N GLY A 608 -3.17 5.28 11.25
CA GLY A 608 -3.79 3.95 11.25
C GLY A 608 -4.10 3.51 12.68
N PHE A 609 -4.89 2.46 12.85
CA PHE A 609 -5.26 1.97 14.19
C PHE A 609 -4.14 1.22 14.91
N SER A 610 -3.04 0.90 14.24
CA SER A 610 -1.77 0.47 14.85
C SER A 610 -0.83 1.63 15.20
N SER A 611 -1.12 2.85 14.72
CA SER A 611 -0.20 4.00 14.75
C SER A 611 -0.42 4.93 15.94
N ASN A 612 0.69 5.44 16.48
CA ASN A 612 0.72 6.51 17.49
C ASN A 612 0.50 7.91 16.88
N VAL A 613 0.42 8.05 15.55
CA VAL A 613 0.20 9.35 14.89
C VAL A 613 -1.21 9.87 15.22
N PRO A 614 -1.36 11.13 15.69
CA PRO A 614 -2.66 11.75 15.90
C PRO A 614 -3.54 11.77 14.65
N LEU A 615 -4.83 11.54 14.84
CA LEU A 615 -5.83 11.72 13.79
C LEU A 615 -6.17 13.21 13.66
N VAL A 616 -6.10 13.75 12.45
CA VAL A 616 -6.44 15.14 12.13
C VAL A 616 -7.47 15.20 10.99
N PRO A 617 -8.27 16.27 10.88
CA PRO A 617 -9.25 16.41 9.80
C PRO A 617 -8.63 16.20 8.41
N GLY A 618 -9.28 15.40 7.56
CA GLY A 618 -8.77 15.02 6.24
C GLY A 618 -7.93 13.74 6.21
N HIS A 619 -7.53 13.17 7.36
CA HIS A 619 -7.08 11.77 7.39
C HIS A 619 -8.22 10.84 6.96
N VAL A 620 -7.96 9.97 5.99
CA VAL A 620 -8.89 8.91 5.54
C VAL A 620 -8.37 7.54 5.98
N ILE A 621 -9.25 6.68 6.50
CA ILE A 621 -8.87 5.46 7.23
C ILE A 621 -9.94 4.37 7.10
N THR A 622 -9.56 3.09 7.01
CA THR A 622 -10.50 1.95 7.09
C THR A 622 -10.93 1.66 8.53
N ASN A 623 -12.07 1.01 8.70
CA ASN A 623 -12.62 0.54 9.98
C ASN A 623 -13.16 -0.87 9.74
N GLU A 624 -12.30 -1.86 9.94
CA GLU A 624 -12.37 -3.24 9.41
C GLU A 624 -12.32 -4.36 10.47
N PRO A 625 -12.96 -4.24 11.66
CA PRO A 625 -12.92 -5.33 12.63
C PRO A 625 -13.44 -6.64 12.05
N GLY A 626 -12.91 -7.75 12.57
CA GLY A 626 -13.27 -9.10 12.16
C GLY A 626 -13.15 -10.13 13.26
N PHE A 627 -13.48 -11.36 12.93
CA PHE A 627 -13.28 -12.55 13.74
C PHE A 627 -13.14 -13.77 12.82
N TYR A 628 -12.18 -14.64 13.10
CA TYR A 628 -11.82 -15.75 12.22
C TYR A 628 -11.72 -17.02 13.05
N LEU A 629 -12.51 -18.02 12.68
CA LEU A 629 -12.58 -19.30 13.37
C LEU A 629 -11.98 -20.36 12.44
N GLU A 630 -10.70 -20.67 12.69
CA GLU A 630 -9.85 -21.52 11.85
C GLU A 630 -10.54 -22.83 11.45
N GLY A 631 -10.51 -23.15 10.15
CA GLY A 631 -11.15 -24.34 9.60
C GLY A 631 -12.69 -24.34 9.57
N LYS A 632 -13.37 -23.29 10.05
CA LYS A 632 -14.84 -23.19 10.08
C LYS A 632 -15.39 -22.04 9.21
N TRP A 633 -15.12 -20.79 9.59
CA TRP A 633 -15.63 -19.56 8.94
C TRP A 633 -15.00 -18.29 9.53
N GLY A 634 -15.14 -17.17 8.83
CA GLY A 634 -14.72 -15.87 9.33
C GLY A 634 -15.61 -14.72 8.86
N ILE A 635 -15.44 -13.58 9.52
CA ILE A 635 -16.30 -12.41 9.43
C ILE A 635 -15.40 -11.16 9.46
N ARG A 636 -15.65 -10.19 8.58
CA ARG A 636 -15.08 -8.84 8.64
C ARG A 636 -16.13 -7.84 8.16
N ILE A 637 -16.23 -6.69 8.82
CA ILE A 637 -17.19 -5.63 8.47
C ILE A 637 -16.43 -4.33 8.37
N GLU A 638 -16.36 -3.80 7.14
CA GLU A 638 -15.45 -2.72 6.83
C GLU A 638 -16.13 -1.47 6.28
N SER A 639 -15.62 -0.29 6.60
CA SER A 639 -15.97 0.93 5.87
C SER A 639 -14.83 1.93 5.94
N ALA A 640 -14.62 2.63 4.83
CA ALA A 640 -13.73 3.77 4.79
C ALA A 640 -14.38 5.02 5.39
N LEU A 641 -13.60 5.71 6.21
CA LEU A 641 -13.95 6.88 6.97
C LEU A 641 -13.03 8.06 6.60
N VAL A 642 -13.49 9.28 6.84
CA VAL A 642 -12.65 10.48 6.93
C VAL A 642 -12.85 11.17 8.27
N VAL A 643 -11.75 11.59 8.88
CA VAL A 643 -11.75 12.39 10.12
C VAL A 643 -12.25 13.80 9.80
N LYS A 644 -13.22 14.29 10.57
CA LYS A 644 -13.76 15.65 10.50
C LYS A 644 -13.85 16.28 11.89
N LYS A 645 -13.90 17.61 11.94
CA LYS A 645 -14.31 18.33 13.16
C LYS A 645 -15.81 18.11 13.41
N VAL A 646 -16.20 17.93 14.68
CA VAL A 646 -17.59 17.73 15.12
C VAL A 646 -17.95 18.72 16.23
N LYS A 647 -19.24 19.02 16.38
CA LYS A 647 -19.73 19.89 17.46
C LYS A 647 -20.18 19.07 18.66
N THR A 648 -19.50 19.24 19.79
CA THR A 648 -19.86 18.66 21.09
C THR A 648 -20.73 19.63 21.92
N ARG A 649 -21.32 19.14 23.02
CA ARG A 649 -22.07 19.97 23.98
C ARG A 649 -21.18 20.79 24.92
N GLY A 650 -19.89 20.50 24.97
CA GLY A 650 -18.92 21.16 25.84
C GLY A 650 -17.49 21.02 25.30
N SER A 651 -16.60 21.88 25.77
CA SER A 651 -15.29 22.16 25.17
C SER A 651 -14.14 21.97 26.18
N PHE A 652 -14.08 20.81 26.82
CA PHE A 652 -13.02 20.50 27.79
C PHE A 652 -11.65 20.44 27.09
N ASN A 653 -10.68 21.21 27.59
CA ASN A 653 -9.35 21.44 26.99
C ASN A 653 -9.33 21.93 25.52
N GLY A 654 -10.47 22.39 24.98
CA GLY A 654 -10.55 22.93 23.62
C GLY A 654 -11.93 22.75 22.97
N ASP A 655 -12.19 23.53 21.93
CA ASP A 655 -13.38 23.41 21.07
C ASP A 655 -13.18 22.43 19.90
N VAL A 656 -11.93 22.06 19.59
CA VAL A 656 -11.62 21.10 18.53
C VAL A 656 -11.85 19.66 18.97
N TRP A 657 -13.07 19.19 18.70
CA TRP A 657 -13.45 17.78 18.80
C TRP A 657 -13.55 17.16 17.41
N LEU A 658 -13.20 15.88 17.33
CA LEU A 658 -13.07 15.10 16.12
C LEU A 658 -14.01 13.89 16.14
N GLY A 659 -14.34 13.40 14.94
CA GLY A 659 -15.13 12.19 14.71
C GLY A 659 -15.11 11.82 13.22
N PHE A 660 -15.88 10.81 12.82
CA PHE A 660 -15.79 10.23 11.48
C PHE A 660 -16.97 10.56 10.54
N ASP A 661 -16.71 10.57 9.24
CA ASP A 661 -17.69 10.60 8.14
C ASP A 661 -17.45 9.40 7.22
N ARG A 662 -18.49 8.65 6.84
CA ARG A 662 -18.34 7.37 6.13
C ARG A 662 -18.50 7.51 4.61
N PHE A 663 -17.46 7.13 3.88
CA PHE A 663 -17.51 7.01 2.42
C PHE A 663 -18.31 5.77 2.00
N THR A 664 -17.96 4.59 2.53
CA THR A 664 -18.53 3.29 2.11
C THR A 664 -20.05 3.30 2.16
N CYS A 665 -20.64 3.03 1.00
CA CYS A 665 -22.07 3.07 0.75
C CYS A 665 -22.54 1.68 0.27
N VAL A 666 -22.44 0.68 1.15
CA VAL A 666 -22.90 -0.70 0.93
C VAL A 666 -23.68 -1.13 2.19
N PRO A 667 -24.92 -1.66 2.08
CA PRO A 667 -25.68 -2.13 3.25
C PRO A 667 -24.92 -3.19 4.06
N ILE A 668 -25.20 -3.26 5.36
CA ILE A 668 -24.78 -4.37 6.23
C ILE A 668 -25.96 -5.34 6.37
N GLN A 669 -25.75 -6.62 6.04
CA GLN A 669 -26.84 -7.60 6.08
C GLN A 669 -27.22 -7.90 7.53
N THR A 670 -28.49 -7.72 7.89
CA THR A 670 -28.95 -7.87 9.28
C THR A 670 -29.26 -9.32 9.69
N ARG A 671 -29.25 -10.28 8.74
CA ARG A 671 -29.66 -11.68 8.96
C ARG A 671 -28.88 -12.40 10.08
N MET A 672 -27.61 -12.06 10.27
CA MET A 672 -26.72 -12.63 11.29
C MET A 672 -26.63 -11.76 12.55
N VAL A 673 -27.46 -10.72 12.69
CA VAL A 673 -27.41 -9.83 13.87
C VAL A 673 -28.35 -10.36 14.96
N LYS A 674 -27.80 -10.78 16.09
CA LYS A 674 -28.56 -11.21 17.27
C LYS A 674 -29.12 -9.97 17.97
N GLU A 675 -30.35 -9.59 17.64
CA GLU A 675 -30.94 -8.30 18.04
C GLU A 675 -30.86 -8.02 19.57
N SER A 676 -30.96 -9.04 20.42
CA SER A 676 -30.89 -8.91 21.88
C SER A 676 -29.51 -8.47 22.41
N MET A 677 -28.44 -8.56 21.62
CA MET A 677 -27.10 -8.08 22.00
C MET A 677 -26.88 -6.58 21.73
N LEU A 678 -27.71 -5.95 20.89
CA LEU A 678 -27.53 -4.56 20.46
C LEU A 678 -28.27 -3.56 21.37
N THR A 679 -27.63 -2.40 21.62
CA THR A 679 -28.31 -1.26 22.26
C THR A 679 -29.34 -0.61 21.32
N LYS A 680 -30.19 0.30 21.83
CA LYS A 680 -31.16 1.02 20.99
C LYS A 680 -30.47 1.87 19.93
N GLU A 681 -29.34 2.45 20.28
CA GLU A 681 -28.49 3.32 19.47
C GLU A 681 -27.79 2.51 18.37
N GLU A 682 -27.24 1.33 18.71
CA GLU A 682 -26.66 0.40 17.72
C GLU A 682 -27.72 -0.10 16.72
N LYS A 683 -28.92 -0.48 17.21
CA LYS A 683 -30.05 -0.87 16.33
C LYS A 683 -30.48 0.26 15.40
N GLN A 684 -30.46 1.51 15.87
CA GLN A 684 -30.83 2.67 15.05
C GLN A 684 -29.75 2.97 14.01
N TRP A 685 -28.46 2.96 14.39
CA TRP A 685 -27.34 3.16 13.47
C TRP A 685 -27.37 2.17 12.29
N VAL A 686 -27.74 0.90 12.52
CA VAL A 686 -27.83 -0.11 11.45
C VAL A 686 -28.94 0.22 10.45
N LYS A 687 -30.11 0.64 10.95
CA LYS A 687 -31.24 1.08 10.12
C LYS A 687 -30.88 2.33 9.33
N ASP A 688 -30.34 3.34 10.00
CA ASP A 688 -29.92 4.60 9.38
C ASP A 688 -28.83 4.37 8.32
N HIS A 689 -27.89 3.45 8.56
CA HIS A 689 -26.88 3.07 7.57
C HIS A 689 -27.50 2.46 6.32
N ASN A 690 -28.35 1.44 6.47
CA ASN A 690 -28.92 0.74 5.32
C ASN A 690 -29.90 1.64 4.55
N GLN A 691 -30.69 2.46 5.26
CA GLN A 691 -31.55 3.48 4.64
C GLN A 691 -30.72 4.51 3.86
N ARG A 692 -29.64 5.06 4.44
CA ARG A 692 -28.71 5.96 3.75
C ARG A 692 -28.09 5.33 2.49
N CYS A 693 -27.91 4.01 2.47
CA CYS A 693 -27.46 3.29 1.27
C CYS A 693 -28.58 3.17 0.23
N TYR A 694 -29.81 2.88 0.63
CA TYR A 694 -30.96 2.93 -0.28
C TYR A 694 -31.13 4.32 -0.90
N ASP A 695 -31.13 5.38 -0.09
CA ASP A 695 -31.35 6.75 -0.55
C ASP A 695 -30.26 7.22 -1.53
N LYS A 696 -28.98 6.93 -1.24
CA LYS A 696 -27.86 7.33 -2.11
C LYS A 696 -27.73 6.50 -3.38
N LEU A 697 -28.02 5.19 -3.35
CA LEU A 697 -27.72 4.28 -4.47
C LEU A 697 -28.94 4.03 -5.38
N SER A 698 -30.17 4.07 -4.85
CA SER A 698 -31.38 3.81 -5.64
C SER A 698 -31.56 4.71 -6.88
N PRO A 699 -31.08 5.98 -6.94
CA PRO A 699 -31.13 6.77 -8.17
C PRO A 699 -30.33 6.16 -9.34
N PHE A 700 -29.26 5.42 -9.03
CA PHE A 700 -28.30 4.82 -9.97
C PHE A 700 -28.61 3.35 -10.31
N LEU A 701 -29.69 2.78 -9.75
CA LEU A 701 -30.09 1.37 -9.92
C LEU A 701 -31.43 1.21 -10.64
N LYS A 702 -31.95 2.28 -11.27
CA LYS A 702 -33.23 2.27 -11.99
C LYS A 702 -33.24 1.35 -13.22
N ASP A 703 -32.06 1.04 -13.77
CA ASP A 703 -31.83 0.10 -14.86
C ASP A 703 -31.83 -1.36 -14.40
N ASP A 704 -31.19 -1.67 -13.27
CA ASP A 704 -31.18 -2.99 -12.63
C ASP A 704 -32.28 -3.09 -11.56
N LYS A 705 -33.52 -3.30 -12.02
CA LYS A 705 -34.71 -3.50 -11.16
C LYS A 705 -34.51 -4.57 -10.07
N ARG A 706 -33.68 -5.58 -10.32
CA ARG A 706 -33.34 -6.66 -9.39
C ARG A 706 -32.44 -6.14 -8.28
N ALA A 707 -31.37 -5.41 -8.61
CA ALA A 707 -30.50 -4.76 -7.64
C ALA A 707 -31.24 -3.69 -6.82
N LEU A 708 -32.14 -2.92 -7.44
CA LEU A 708 -33.00 -1.97 -6.74
C LEU A 708 -33.96 -2.66 -5.75
N LYS A 709 -34.61 -3.77 -6.16
CA LYS A 709 -35.47 -4.58 -5.28
C LYS A 709 -34.69 -5.19 -4.11
N TRP A 710 -33.49 -5.72 -4.38
CA TRP A 710 -32.59 -6.27 -3.36
C TRP A 710 -32.18 -5.19 -2.35
N LEU A 711 -31.72 -4.03 -2.83
CA LEU A 711 -31.30 -2.92 -1.98
C LEU A 711 -32.43 -2.41 -1.09
N LYS A 712 -33.63 -2.25 -1.67
CA LYS A 712 -34.83 -1.87 -0.91
C LYS A 712 -35.11 -2.88 0.21
N ARG A 713 -35.08 -4.17 -0.10
CA ARG A 713 -35.31 -5.26 0.85
C ARG A 713 -34.28 -5.28 1.99
N GLU A 714 -33.00 -4.99 1.74
CA GLU A 714 -31.98 -4.92 2.80
C GLU A 714 -32.03 -3.64 3.65
N ALA A 715 -32.64 -2.56 3.15
CA ALA A 715 -32.92 -1.36 3.93
C ALA A 715 -34.18 -1.50 4.81
N GLU A 716 -35.23 -2.15 4.29
CA GLU A 716 -36.48 -2.41 5.02
C GLU A 716 -36.40 -3.66 5.94
N ARG A 717 -35.27 -4.38 5.96
CA ARG A 717 -35.11 -5.64 6.72
C ARG A 717 -35.10 -5.38 8.24
N GLY A 718 -35.87 -6.19 8.98
CA GLY A 718 -35.73 -6.31 10.43
C GLY A 718 -34.35 -6.81 10.86
N ILE A 719 -34.04 -6.74 12.16
CA ILE A 719 -32.76 -7.20 12.69
C ILE A 719 -32.84 -8.71 12.99
N GLY A 720 -31.82 -9.47 12.61
CA GLY A 720 -31.78 -10.93 12.75
C GLY A 720 -32.58 -11.67 11.69
N LEU A 721 -33.09 -12.84 12.07
CA LEU A 721 -33.98 -13.65 11.23
C LEU A 721 -35.41 -13.13 11.32
N ALA A 722 -36.11 -13.08 10.18
CA ALA A 722 -37.55 -12.92 10.20
C ALA A 722 -38.20 -14.10 10.96
N PRO A 723 -39.22 -13.86 11.81
CA PRO A 723 -39.98 -14.94 12.43
C PRO A 723 -40.49 -15.93 11.39
N ALA A 724 -40.38 -17.24 11.68
CA ALA A 724 -40.90 -18.26 10.80
C ALA A 724 -42.43 -18.12 10.70
N ALA A 725 -42.96 -18.11 9.48
CA ALA A 725 -44.39 -17.91 9.25
C ALA A 725 -45.22 -19.05 9.88
N GLY A 726 -45.86 -18.78 11.01
CA GLY A 726 -46.78 -19.72 11.68
C GLY A 726 -46.13 -20.77 12.59
N GLY A 727 -44.86 -20.60 13.00
CA GLY A 727 -44.20 -21.52 13.93
C GLY A 727 -43.98 -20.92 15.32
N ILE A 728 -44.65 -21.44 16.36
CA ILE A 728 -44.37 -21.08 17.75
C ILE A 728 -43.04 -21.74 18.16
N SER A 729 -41.99 -20.94 18.36
CA SER A 729 -40.82 -21.37 19.12
C SER A 729 -41.11 -21.20 20.61
N ILE A 730 -41.26 -22.31 21.33
CA ILE A 730 -41.16 -22.32 22.78
C ILE A 730 -39.66 -22.34 23.10
N ASP A 731 -39.11 -21.20 23.49
CA ASP A 731 -37.86 -21.18 24.23
C ASP A 731 -38.13 -21.81 25.60
N TRP A 732 -37.33 -22.81 25.97
CA TRP A 732 -37.22 -23.32 27.33
C TRP A 732 -35.91 -22.77 27.90
N ASP A 733 -36.01 -22.05 29.02
CA ASP A 733 -34.87 -21.45 29.74
C ASP A 733 -33.87 -22.50 30.28
#